data_AF-A0A371QJ05-F1
#
_entry.id   AF-A0A371QJ05-F1
#
_cell.length_a   1.000
_cell.length_b   1.000
_cell.length_c   1.000
_cell.angle_alpha   90.00
_cell.angle_beta   90.00
_cell.angle_gamma   90.00
#
_symmetry.space_group_name_H-M   'P 1'
#
loop_
_entity.id
_entity.type
_entity.pdbx_description
1 polymer ?
#
loop_
_entity_poly.entity_id
_entity_poly.type
_entity_poly.pdbx_seq_one_letter_code
_entity_poly.pdbx_strand_id
1 'polypeptide(L)'
;MKKNEIQYVSLFVRTVFVYVFLIVGSVSNLYAQSTSIAEISVYADKSTYLNTPVSAVLEGITLKQHEGELQLYETTDGKENPVQSQLKPGNPDQLTWILSGETKPGSVRNFVLRVEENTQSSSDDPGVKVEDDGESLLISIGEKKVLNYRYALKDVPEGVDEIFKRGGYIHPIWSPGGEVLSRIQPPDHYHHYGIWNPWTRTEFEGREVDFWNLGSGQGTVRAEAVTEKKHGNVYGGFRALHNHIDFTGPSEEKTALNEQWEINVWNVGSEEDVWLIDFASTLNPATNEPLTIKEYRYQGFSLRATEKWNDNNATLLSSEGFDKSNANATRARWLDVNGISDVEEGKSGILFMTNPSNFNYPEQLRIWPVGTNNGEENVYINFNPAQDRDFELKSGRSYSLKYRMLVYDGTIDSTDAELFWKNYANPPRVEVQNTSLAGAKVLLYTKNGDGYVHDNIPYSIQAIEKLGEENGFEVVASEDPALFTDENLSQYNALIFSNTNNEIFDTESQRQALKNYIQNGGGFVAIHSASGSERDWPWFSQLVGGNFERHAPQQDFTVDVVNRAHPSTSHLPDRWEIENDECYYLKELNPALKVLLSADMNTVDDEGKQDFPGNLFGESFPIAWYQEFDGGRQWYTTLGHRPEQYSDPVFVEHILGGIQWVVNGVNQ
;
A
#
# COMPACT_ATOMS: atom_id res chain seq x y z
N MET A 1 25.35 -53.00 56.41
CA MET A 1 24.10 -52.35 55.90
C MET A 1 24.29 -50.86 56.07
N LYS A 2 24.15 -49.97 55.09
CA LYS A 2 23.83 -49.99 53.66
C LYS A 2 24.21 -48.57 53.16
N LYS A 3 24.62 -48.45 51.89
CA LYS A 3 24.36 -47.38 50.90
C LYS A 3 24.23 -45.93 51.41
N ASN A 4 24.77 -44.89 50.79
CA ASN A 4 25.42 -44.66 49.51
C ASN A 4 25.80 -43.17 49.60
N GLU A 5 27.04 -42.78 49.31
CA GLU A 5 27.34 -41.41 48.93
C GLU A 5 28.62 -41.36 48.08
N ILE A 6 28.51 -40.57 47.01
CA ILE A 6 29.56 -39.88 46.24
C ILE A 6 30.29 -40.65 45.11
N GLN A 7 30.09 -40.06 43.92
CA GLN A 7 30.86 -40.01 42.67
C GLN A 7 32.27 -40.64 42.64
N TYR A 8 32.62 -41.31 41.53
CA TYR A 8 33.61 -40.86 40.53
C TYR A 8 33.91 -41.98 39.50
N VAL A 9 33.77 -41.64 38.22
CA VAL A 9 34.67 -41.96 37.09
C VAL A 9 34.80 -43.39 36.54
N SER A 10 34.57 -43.44 35.21
CA SER A 10 35.20 -44.30 34.20
C SER A 10 34.90 -45.80 34.21
N LEU A 11 33.97 -46.19 33.34
CA LEU A 11 34.19 -47.34 32.48
C LEU A 11 34.19 -46.86 31.02
N PHE A 12 35.32 -46.27 30.65
CA PHE A 12 35.75 -46.10 29.26
C PHE A 12 36.16 -47.48 28.70
N VAL A 13 36.11 -47.63 27.37
CA VAL A 13 36.70 -48.72 26.57
C VAL A 13 35.81 -49.98 26.34
N ARG A 14 34.89 -49.89 25.36
CA ARG A 14 34.69 -50.86 24.24
C ARG A 14 33.34 -50.64 23.52
N THR A 15 33.10 -49.44 22.98
CA THR A 15 32.21 -49.24 21.82
C THR A 15 32.63 -47.94 21.11
N VAL A 16 33.87 -47.90 20.63
CA VAL A 16 34.39 -46.88 19.71
C VAL A 16 34.88 -47.66 18.49
N PHE A 17 34.62 -47.12 17.31
CA PHE A 17 34.65 -47.71 15.96
C PHE A 17 33.29 -48.25 15.48
N VAL A 18 32.45 -47.35 14.95
CA VAL A 18 31.71 -47.49 13.66
C VAL A 18 30.69 -46.35 13.40
N TYR A 19 30.43 -45.40 14.31
CA TYR A 19 29.58 -44.23 14.01
C TYR A 19 30.23 -42.88 14.37
N VAL A 20 31.41 -42.62 13.77
CA VAL A 20 31.96 -41.27 13.59
C VAL A 20 32.09 -41.06 12.08
N PHE A 21 30.95 -40.92 11.41
CA PHE A 21 30.74 -40.36 10.07
C PHE A 21 29.21 -40.33 9.91
N LEU A 22 28.63 -39.16 9.59
CA LEU A 22 27.18 -38.86 9.44
C LEU A 22 26.45 -38.18 10.62
N ILE A 23 27.06 -37.20 11.30
CA ILE A 23 26.31 -36.05 11.84
C ILE A 23 27.14 -34.77 11.59
N VAL A 24 27.41 -34.50 10.32
CA VAL A 24 27.55 -33.15 9.76
C VAL A 24 26.67 -33.16 8.51
N GLY A 25 25.40 -33.46 8.72
CA GLY A 25 24.36 -33.24 7.73
C GLY A 25 23.90 -31.81 7.90
N SER A 26 24.54 -30.91 7.16
CA SER A 26 23.94 -29.70 6.59
C SER A 26 22.52 -29.39 7.11
N VAL A 27 22.44 -28.60 8.17
CA VAL A 27 21.32 -27.66 8.31
C VAL A 27 21.64 -26.54 7.33
N SER A 28 21.47 -26.83 6.03
CA SER A 28 21.16 -25.77 5.09
C SER A 28 19.78 -25.31 5.53
N ASN A 29 19.71 -24.19 6.26
CA ASN A 29 18.51 -23.39 6.19
C ASN A 29 18.33 -23.14 4.68
N LEU A 30 17.37 -23.82 4.07
CA LEU A 30 16.73 -23.33 2.87
C LEU A 30 16.14 -21.98 3.32
N TYR A 31 16.93 -20.91 3.18
CA TYR A 31 16.34 -19.59 3.09
C TYR A 31 15.42 -19.70 1.89
N ALA A 32 14.10 -19.68 2.13
CA ALA A 32 13.17 -19.40 1.06
C ALA A 32 13.69 -18.10 0.41
N GLN A 33 14.02 -18.16 -0.88
CA GLN A 33 14.43 -16.96 -1.58
C GLN A 33 13.23 -16.01 -1.55
N SER A 34 13.40 -14.86 -0.91
CA SER A 34 12.39 -13.81 -0.83
C SER A 34 12.93 -12.58 -1.57
N THR A 35 12.37 -12.27 -2.73
CA THR A 35 12.81 -11.12 -3.53
C THR A 35 12.02 -9.89 -3.11
N SER A 36 12.71 -8.80 -2.74
CA SER A 36 12.06 -7.50 -2.53
C SER A 36 11.63 -6.92 -3.87
N ILE A 37 10.37 -6.50 -3.97
CA ILE A 37 9.81 -5.90 -5.18
C ILE A 37 9.33 -4.46 -4.97
N ALA A 38 9.10 -4.06 -3.71
CA ALA A 38 8.84 -2.67 -3.37
C ALA A 38 9.25 -2.34 -1.93
N GLU A 39 9.69 -1.11 -1.73
CA GLU A 39 9.70 -0.45 -0.43
C GLU A 39 8.52 0.52 -0.36
N ILE A 40 7.82 0.55 0.77
CA ILE A 40 6.59 1.34 0.96
C ILE A 40 6.72 2.17 2.23
N SER A 41 6.56 3.47 2.11
CA SER A 41 6.62 4.41 3.24
C SER A 41 5.24 5.02 3.48
N VAL A 42 4.72 4.89 4.71
CA VAL A 42 3.46 5.49 5.14
C VAL A 42 3.74 6.68 6.04
N TYR A 43 3.36 7.86 5.59
CA TYR A 43 3.61 9.12 6.27
C TYR A 43 2.38 9.60 7.01
N ALA A 44 2.54 9.84 8.31
CA ALA A 44 1.52 10.45 9.15
C ALA A 44 1.78 11.96 9.28
N ASP A 45 1.62 12.73 8.20
CA ASP A 45 2.09 14.11 8.13
C ASP A 45 1.53 15.03 9.25
N LYS A 46 0.20 15.10 9.41
CA LYS A 46 -0.48 16.05 10.32
C LYS A 46 -1.47 15.43 11.30
N SER A 47 -1.73 14.14 11.20
CA SER A 47 -2.81 13.45 11.90
C SER A 47 -2.27 12.21 12.60
N THR A 48 -2.86 11.90 13.76
CA THR A 48 -2.72 10.58 14.38
C THR A 48 -3.61 9.62 13.60
N TYR A 49 -3.12 8.41 13.31
CA TYR A 49 -3.91 7.33 12.74
C TYR A 49 -4.02 6.18 13.74
N LEU A 50 -5.16 5.50 13.74
CA LEU A 50 -5.42 4.34 14.58
C LEU A 50 -6.11 3.28 13.72
N ASN A 51 -5.53 2.07 13.65
CA ASN A 51 -6.08 0.89 12.96
C ASN A 51 -6.70 1.23 11.59
N THR A 52 -5.99 2.03 10.81
CA THR A 52 -6.57 2.69 9.64
C THR A 52 -6.32 1.85 8.39
N PRO A 53 -7.34 1.60 7.54
CA PRO A 53 -7.12 1.00 6.23
C PRO A 53 -6.21 1.88 5.36
N VAL A 54 -5.16 1.27 4.79
CA VAL A 54 -4.18 1.93 3.92
C VAL A 54 -4.05 1.14 2.62
N SER A 55 -3.75 1.84 1.52
CA SER A 55 -3.47 1.19 0.24
C SER A 55 -2.29 1.82 -0.48
N ALA A 56 -1.43 0.98 -1.03
CA ALA A 56 -0.30 1.34 -1.87
C ALA A 56 -0.65 1.06 -3.34
N VAL A 57 -0.40 2.03 -4.20
CA VAL A 57 -0.53 1.89 -5.66
C VAL A 57 0.78 1.32 -6.19
N LEU A 58 0.76 0.12 -6.77
CA LEU A 58 1.95 -0.58 -7.24
C LEU A 58 2.31 -0.17 -8.69
N GLU A 59 2.47 1.13 -8.91
CA GLU A 59 2.81 1.68 -10.23
C GLU A 59 4.23 1.23 -10.65
N GLY A 60 4.37 0.80 -11.91
CA GLY A 60 5.64 0.29 -12.45
C GLY A 60 6.05 -1.11 -11.97
N ILE A 61 5.27 -1.74 -11.09
CA ILE A 61 5.54 -3.09 -10.57
C ILE A 61 4.61 -4.08 -11.28
N THR A 62 5.16 -4.96 -12.11
CA THR A 62 4.37 -5.96 -12.84
C THR A 62 4.30 -7.26 -12.06
N LEU A 63 3.29 -7.40 -11.20
CA LEU A 63 3.12 -8.59 -10.34
C LEU A 63 3.09 -9.92 -11.10
N LYS A 64 2.64 -9.93 -12.37
CA LYS A 64 2.63 -11.12 -13.24
C LYS A 64 4.03 -11.65 -13.59
N GLN A 65 5.08 -10.85 -13.43
CA GLN A 65 6.46 -11.26 -13.67
C GLN A 65 7.08 -12.00 -12.48
N HIS A 66 6.35 -12.11 -11.37
CA HIS A 66 6.79 -12.77 -10.16
C HIS A 66 6.06 -14.09 -9.95
N GLU A 67 6.79 -15.16 -9.69
CA GLU A 67 6.25 -16.45 -9.25
C GLU A 67 6.35 -16.51 -7.72
N GLY A 68 5.23 -16.65 -7.00
CA GLY A 68 5.20 -16.75 -5.54
C GLY A 68 4.01 -16.07 -4.87
N GLU A 69 3.94 -16.16 -3.54
CA GLU A 69 2.96 -15.42 -2.73
C GLU A 69 3.51 -14.05 -2.34
N LEU A 70 2.66 -13.02 -2.40
CA LEU A 70 3.02 -11.67 -1.95
C LEU A 70 2.90 -11.58 -0.44
N GLN A 71 3.99 -11.16 0.21
CA GLN A 71 4.01 -10.94 1.64
C GLN A 71 4.50 -9.51 1.93
N LEU A 72 3.71 -8.77 2.71
CA LEU A 72 4.08 -7.46 3.20
C LEU A 72 4.73 -7.60 4.57
N TYR A 73 5.78 -6.84 4.80
CA TYR A 73 6.49 -6.76 6.07
C TYR A 73 6.54 -5.32 6.56
N GLU A 74 6.36 -5.08 7.85
CA GLU A 74 6.69 -3.81 8.47
C GLU A 74 8.08 -3.87 9.12
N THR A 75 8.91 -2.86 8.86
CA THR A 75 10.24 -2.76 9.44
C THR A 75 10.21 -1.93 10.73
N THR A 76 10.41 -2.59 11.88
CA THR A 76 10.52 -1.95 13.20
C THR A 76 11.85 -2.35 13.87
N ASP A 77 12.64 -1.38 14.33
CA ASP A 77 13.93 -1.61 14.99
C ASP A 77 14.87 -2.56 14.20
N GLY A 78 14.87 -2.44 12.87
CA GLY A 78 15.66 -3.27 11.97
C GLY A 78 15.16 -4.71 11.80
N LYS A 79 13.96 -5.03 12.29
CA LYS A 79 13.29 -6.33 12.10
C LYS A 79 12.07 -6.19 11.23
N GLU A 80 11.88 -7.14 10.32
CA GLU A 80 10.70 -7.28 9.48
C GLU A 80 9.64 -8.14 10.20
N ASN A 81 8.44 -7.59 10.40
CA ASN A 81 7.31 -8.31 10.96
C ASN A 81 6.23 -8.48 9.88
N PRO A 82 5.70 -9.69 9.66
CA PRO A 82 4.71 -9.92 8.62
C PRO A 82 3.42 -9.13 8.90
N VAL A 83 2.90 -8.49 7.87
CA VAL A 83 1.67 -7.72 7.88
C VAL A 83 0.68 -8.37 6.93
N GLN A 84 -0.52 -8.65 7.45
CA GLN A 84 -1.61 -9.14 6.62
C GLN A 84 -1.99 -8.08 5.58
N SER A 85 -1.92 -8.47 4.31
CA SER A 85 -2.23 -7.59 3.18
C SER A 85 -3.12 -8.31 2.18
N GLN A 86 -3.80 -7.53 1.35
CA GLN A 86 -4.74 -8.04 0.35
C GLN A 86 -4.57 -7.25 -0.94
N LEU A 87 -4.33 -7.97 -2.03
CA LEU A 87 -4.22 -7.38 -3.36
C LEU A 87 -5.61 -7.06 -3.91
N LYS A 88 -5.76 -5.86 -4.46
CA LYS A 88 -6.88 -5.45 -5.28
C LYS A 88 -6.39 -5.31 -6.73
N PRO A 89 -6.70 -6.28 -7.61
CA PRO A 89 -6.29 -6.21 -9.00
C PRO A 89 -6.85 -4.96 -9.69
N GLY A 90 -6.04 -4.33 -10.54
CA GLY A 90 -6.36 -3.07 -11.20
C GLY A 90 -5.41 -2.77 -12.36
N ASN A 91 -5.37 -1.51 -12.77
CA ASN A 91 -4.34 -0.99 -13.66
C ASN A 91 -4.02 0.47 -13.25
N PRO A 92 -3.04 0.69 -12.37
CA PRO A 92 -2.18 -0.31 -11.69
C PRO A 92 -2.90 -1.10 -10.58
N ASP A 93 -2.28 -2.20 -10.13
CA ASP A 93 -2.72 -2.98 -8.97
C ASP A 93 -2.56 -2.17 -7.67
N GLN A 94 -3.36 -2.50 -6.64
CA GLN A 94 -3.29 -1.87 -5.32
C GLN A 94 -3.12 -2.91 -4.22
N LEU A 95 -2.16 -2.71 -3.32
CA LEU A 95 -1.98 -3.52 -2.12
C LEU A 95 -2.64 -2.82 -0.93
N THR A 96 -3.51 -3.51 -0.19
CA THR A 96 -4.27 -2.93 0.92
C THR A 96 -3.99 -3.68 2.23
N TRP A 97 -3.81 -2.96 3.33
CA TRP A 97 -3.62 -3.53 4.68
C TRP A 97 -4.20 -2.60 5.75
N ILE A 98 -4.24 -3.07 7.00
CA ILE A 98 -4.57 -2.22 8.15
C ILE A 98 -3.27 -1.71 8.76
N LEU A 99 -3.16 -0.39 8.91
CA LEU A 99 -2.11 0.26 9.68
C LEU A 99 -2.42 0.12 11.17
N SER A 100 -2.18 -1.08 11.70
CA SER A 100 -2.53 -1.45 13.08
C SER A 100 -1.72 -0.66 14.11
N GLY A 101 -2.38 -0.30 15.21
CA GLY A 101 -1.84 0.52 16.28
C GLY A 101 -1.84 2.02 15.98
N GLU A 102 -1.38 2.80 16.97
CA GLU A 102 -1.28 4.26 16.85
C GLU A 102 -0.08 4.65 15.98
N THR A 103 -0.31 5.51 14.98
CA THR A 103 0.72 6.17 14.19
C THR A 103 0.66 7.68 14.42
N LYS A 104 1.72 8.24 15.01
CA LYS A 104 1.73 9.64 15.50
C LYS A 104 2.01 10.66 14.38
N PRO A 105 1.53 11.91 14.52
CA PRO A 105 1.88 12.98 13.59
C PRO A 105 3.39 13.16 13.46
N GLY A 106 3.87 13.36 12.23
CA GLY A 106 5.28 13.49 11.87
C GLY A 106 6.07 12.18 11.79
N SER A 107 5.44 11.02 12.03
CA SER A 107 6.10 9.72 11.92
C SER A 107 6.00 9.12 10.51
N VAL A 108 6.92 8.20 10.23
CA VAL A 108 6.94 7.37 9.01
C VAL A 108 7.01 5.92 9.45
N ARG A 109 6.16 5.07 8.87
CA ARG A 109 6.20 3.61 9.02
C ARG A 109 6.64 3.00 7.70
N ASN A 110 7.65 2.15 7.73
CA ASN A 110 8.29 1.60 6.55
C ASN A 110 7.90 0.13 6.40
N PHE A 111 7.62 -0.27 5.18
CA PHE A 111 7.21 -1.61 4.82
C PHE A 111 8.02 -2.10 3.61
N VAL A 112 8.18 -3.41 3.50
CA VAL A 112 8.81 -4.07 2.36
C VAL A 112 7.83 -5.09 1.80
N LEU A 113 7.57 -5.02 0.50
CA LEU A 113 6.79 -6.01 -0.22
C LEU A 113 7.74 -7.02 -0.85
N ARG A 114 7.56 -8.29 -0.49
CA ARG A 114 8.37 -9.41 -0.98
C ARG A 114 7.51 -10.42 -1.72
N VAL A 115 8.15 -11.16 -2.62
CA VAL A 115 7.62 -12.37 -3.24
C VAL A 115 8.32 -13.54 -2.58
N GLU A 116 7.54 -14.48 -2.03
CA GLU A 116 8.07 -15.68 -1.37
C GLU A 116 7.73 -16.93 -2.15
N GLU A 117 8.71 -17.83 -2.26
CA GLU A 117 8.49 -19.17 -2.80
C GLU A 117 7.63 -20.01 -1.85
N ASN A 118 6.35 -20.13 -2.17
CA ASN A 118 5.43 -21.17 -1.72
C ASN A 118 5.53 -21.49 -0.22
N THR A 119 5.35 -20.47 0.61
CA THR A 119 5.04 -20.66 2.03
C THR A 119 3.57 -21.03 2.14
N GLN A 120 3.25 -22.09 2.90
CA GLN A 120 1.87 -22.36 3.27
C GLN A 120 1.37 -21.14 4.05
N SER A 121 0.50 -20.34 3.43
CA SER A 121 -0.31 -19.32 4.09
C SER A 121 -0.95 -19.92 5.35
N SER A 122 -0.37 -19.62 6.52
CA SER A 122 -0.92 -19.95 7.82
C SER A 122 -1.45 -18.67 8.46
N SER A 123 -2.56 -18.14 7.95
CA SER A 123 -3.33 -17.18 8.75
C SER A 123 -4.44 -17.93 9.48
N ASP A 124 -4.27 -18.14 10.78
CA ASP A 124 -5.33 -18.54 11.70
C ASP A 124 -6.35 -17.41 11.96
N ASP A 125 -6.17 -16.23 11.35
CA ASP A 125 -7.01 -15.05 11.56
C ASP A 125 -8.37 -15.18 10.85
N PRO A 126 -9.51 -15.04 11.55
CA PRO A 126 -10.82 -14.98 10.95
C PRO A 126 -10.99 -13.81 9.96
N GLY A 127 -10.71 -14.03 8.68
CA GLY A 127 -10.96 -13.07 7.62
C GLY A 127 -12.44 -12.70 7.42
N VAL A 128 -12.67 -11.70 6.57
CA VAL A 128 -14.01 -11.23 6.19
C VAL A 128 -14.63 -12.19 5.16
N LYS A 129 -15.83 -12.71 5.48
CA LYS A 129 -16.58 -13.63 4.63
C LYS A 129 -17.88 -12.99 4.13
N VAL A 130 -18.27 -13.33 2.91
CA VAL A 130 -19.53 -12.90 2.28
C VAL A 130 -20.33 -14.12 1.84
N GLU A 131 -21.36 -14.48 2.58
CA GLU A 131 -22.21 -15.64 2.29
C GLU A 131 -23.48 -15.21 1.57
N ASP A 132 -23.77 -15.84 0.43
CA ASP A 132 -24.97 -15.55 -0.37
C ASP A 132 -25.95 -16.73 -0.30
N ASP A 133 -27.17 -16.48 0.18
CA ASP A 133 -28.25 -17.46 0.28
C ASP A 133 -29.24 -17.43 -0.90
N GLY A 134 -28.99 -16.59 -1.91
CA GLY A 134 -29.90 -16.38 -3.04
C GLY A 134 -30.94 -15.27 -2.80
N GLU A 135 -31.02 -14.74 -1.58
CA GLU A 135 -31.91 -13.63 -1.22
C GLU A 135 -31.13 -12.44 -0.62
N SER A 136 -29.97 -12.72 -0.03
CA SER A 136 -29.21 -11.78 0.78
C SER A 136 -27.72 -12.14 0.87
N LEU A 137 -26.90 -11.16 1.25
CA LEU A 137 -25.46 -11.29 1.47
C LEU A 137 -25.14 -11.04 2.94
N LEU A 138 -24.85 -12.11 3.68
CA LEU A 138 -24.35 -12.02 5.06
C LEU A 138 -22.84 -11.77 5.05
N ILE A 139 -22.40 -10.67 5.66
CA ILE A 139 -20.99 -10.39 5.89
C ILE A 139 -20.63 -10.69 7.35
N SER A 140 -19.57 -11.47 7.57
CA SER A 140 -19.05 -11.80 8.90
C SER A 140 -17.53 -11.62 8.97
N ILE A 141 -17.02 -11.38 10.17
CA ILE A 141 -15.59 -11.48 10.50
C ILE A 141 -15.47 -12.65 11.47
N GLY A 142 -14.87 -13.73 10.99
CA GLY A 142 -14.93 -15.02 11.70
C GLY A 142 -16.36 -15.51 11.87
N GLU A 143 -16.75 -15.78 13.11
CA GLU A 143 -18.11 -16.18 13.48
C GLU A 143 -19.04 -15.00 13.80
N LYS A 144 -18.49 -13.79 13.98
CA LYS A 144 -19.26 -12.58 14.34
C LYS A 144 -19.89 -11.98 13.09
N LYS A 145 -21.21 -11.77 13.12
CA LYS A 145 -21.97 -11.14 12.02
C LYS A 145 -21.75 -9.63 12.06
N VAL A 146 -21.58 -9.01 10.88
CA VAL A 146 -21.40 -7.55 10.74
C VAL A 146 -22.65 -6.91 10.15
N LEU A 147 -23.03 -7.33 8.95
CA LEU A 147 -24.22 -6.80 8.27
C LEU A 147 -24.81 -7.83 7.31
N ASN A 148 -26.09 -7.66 6.96
CA ASN A 148 -26.74 -8.43 5.91
C ASN A 148 -27.39 -7.49 4.88
N TYR A 149 -26.93 -7.57 3.63
CA TYR A 149 -27.54 -6.86 2.50
C TYR A 149 -28.62 -7.72 1.84
N ARG A 150 -29.86 -7.24 1.86
CA ARG A 150 -31.04 -7.94 1.34
C ARG A 150 -31.34 -7.42 -0.06
N TYR A 151 -31.17 -8.24 -1.09
CA TYR A 151 -31.49 -7.85 -2.47
C TYR A 151 -32.83 -8.43 -2.96
N ALA A 152 -33.27 -9.58 -2.44
CA ALA A 152 -34.60 -10.10 -2.71
C ALA A 152 -35.71 -9.20 -2.11
N LEU A 153 -36.90 -9.28 -2.70
CA LEU A 153 -38.07 -8.57 -2.20
C LEU A 153 -38.52 -9.15 -0.86
N LYS A 154 -38.61 -8.29 0.14
CA LYS A 154 -39.22 -8.59 1.43
C LYS A 154 -40.72 -8.33 1.38
N ASP A 155 -41.49 -9.35 1.75
CA ASP A 155 -42.93 -9.21 1.96
C ASP A 155 -43.25 -8.20 3.05
N VAL A 156 -44.39 -7.53 2.90
CA VAL A 156 -44.92 -6.56 3.86
C VAL A 156 -45.74 -7.26 4.95
N PRO A 157 -45.95 -6.64 6.12
CA PRO A 157 -46.81 -7.21 7.15
C PRO A 157 -48.24 -7.43 6.66
N GLU A 158 -48.96 -8.37 7.28
CA GLU A 158 -50.35 -8.66 6.93
C GLU A 158 -51.23 -7.39 6.99
N GLY A 159 -52.00 -7.14 5.92
CA GLY A 159 -52.86 -5.96 5.81
C GLY A 159 -52.18 -4.69 5.30
N VAL A 160 -50.87 -4.72 5.07
CA VAL A 160 -50.11 -3.62 4.45
C VAL A 160 -50.12 -3.79 2.94
N ASP A 161 -50.19 -2.67 2.22
CA ASP A 161 -50.17 -2.65 0.76
C ASP A 161 -48.84 -3.24 0.22
N GLU A 162 -48.94 -4.16 -0.75
CA GLU A 162 -47.78 -4.79 -1.38
C GLU A 162 -46.89 -3.80 -2.14
N ILE A 163 -47.37 -2.58 -2.42
CA ILE A 163 -46.57 -1.50 -3.00
C ILE A 163 -45.32 -1.19 -2.19
N PHE A 164 -45.31 -1.50 -0.88
CA PHE A 164 -44.15 -1.31 -0.01
C PHE A 164 -43.13 -2.44 -0.07
N LYS A 165 -43.34 -3.55 -0.81
CA LYS A 165 -42.36 -4.64 -0.96
C LYS A 165 -41.05 -4.11 -1.53
N ARG A 166 -39.92 -4.53 -0.95
CA ARG A 166 -38.62 -3.91 -1.22
C ARG A 166 -37.47 -4.89 -1.12
N GLY A 167 -36.46 -4.70 -1.95
CA GLY A 167 -35.10 -5.20 -1.79
C GLY A 167 -34.10 -4.05 -2.02
N GLY A 168 -32.82 -4.29 -1.79
CA GLY A 168 -31.76 -3.29 -1.94
C GLY A 168 -31.59 -2.42 -0.70
N TYR A 169 -31.41 -3.06 0.46
CA TYR A 169 -31.17 -2.38 1.74
C TYR A 169 -30.30 -3.26 2.65
N ILE A 170 -29.69 -2.67 3.68
CA ILE A 170 -28.95 -3.42 4.69
C ILE A 170 -29.82 -3.58 5.92
N HIS A 171 -30.12 -4.84 6.27
CA HIS A 171 -30.70 -5.23 7.55
C HIS A 171 -30.61 -6.76 7.75
N PRO A 172 -30.18 -7.23 8.93
CA PRO A 172 -29.67 -6.43 10.05
C PRO A 172 -28.28 -5.82 9.82
N ILE A 173 -27.94 -4.83 10.65
CA ILE A 173 -26.56 -4.46 10.99
C ILE A 173 -26.38 -4.80 12.46
N TRP A 174 -25.29 -5.47 12.80
CA TRP A 174 -25.01 -5.99 14.13
C TRP A 174 -23.90 -5.22 14.81
N SER A 175 -24.00 -5.02 16.13
CA SER A 175 -22.87 -4.61 16.95
C SER A 175 -21.86 -5.77 17.12
N PRO A 176 -20.64 -5.50 17.61
CA PRO A 176 -19.64 -6.54 17.88
C PRO A 176 -20.10 -7.66 18.83
N GLY A 177 -20.92 -7.30 19.82
CA GLY A 177 -21.58 -8.20 20.76
C GLY A 177 -22.86 -8.84 20.21
N GLY A 178 -23.24 -8.54 18.96
CA GLY A 178 -24.34 -9.19 18.25
C GLY A 178 -25.71 -8.52 18.39
N GLU A 179 -25.80 -7.30 18.92
CA GLU A 179 -27.07 -6.56 18.99
C GLU A 179 -27.50 -6.06 17.60
N VAL A 180 -28.79 -6.16 17.28
CA VAL A 180 -29.34 -5.62 16.03
C VAL A 180 -29.64 -4.13 16.19
N LEU A 181 -28.97 -3.28 15.42
CA LEU A 181 -29.07 -1.81 15.56
C LEU A 181 -30.00 -1.14 14.55
N SER A 182 -30.63 -1.91 13.66
CA SER A 182 -31.49 -1.40 12.59
C SER A 182 -32.84 -2.09 12.56
N ARG A 183 -33.85 -1.46 11.96
CA ARG A 183 -35.20 -2.02 11.80
C ARG A 183 -35.76 -1.75 10.40
N ILE A 184 -36.65 -2.64 9.95
CA ILE A 184 -37.42 -2.49 8.70
C ILE A 184 -38.92 -2.48 8.97
N GLN A 185 -39.68 -1.88 8.05
CA GLN A 185 -41.16 -1.87 8.02
C GLN A 185 -41.83 -1.60 9.39
N PRO A 186 -41.41 -0.56 10.14
CA PRO A 186 -42.07 -0.24 11.39
C PRO A 186 -43.54 0.20 11.13
N PRO A 187 -44.48 -0.04 12.07
CA PRO A 187 -45.90 0.22 11.84
C PRO A 187 -46.25 1.68 11.51
N ASP A 188 -45.39 2.62 11.89
CA ASP A 188 -45.56 4.04 11.61
C ASP A 188 -45.08 4.45 10.20
N HIS A 189 -44.12 3.71 9.61
CA HIS A 189 -43.52 4.01 8.31
C HIS A 189 -43.07 2.73 7.58
N TYR A 190 -43.98 2.02 6.90
CA TYR A 190 -43.67 0.75 6.21
C TYR A 190 -42.60 0.84 5.11
N HIS A 191 -42.31 2.04 4.60
CA HIS A 191 -41.26 2.29 3.60
C HIS A 191 -39.85 2.49 4.22
N HIS A 192 -39.66 2.34 5.54
CA HIS A 192 -38.35 2.43 6.17
C HIS A 192 -37.63 1.08 6.21
N TYR A 193 -36.35 1.05 5.79
CA TYR A 193 -35.60 -0.20 5.56
C TYR A 193 -34.16 -0.15 6.06
N GLY A 194 -33.95 -0.30 7.37
CA GLY A 194 -32.62 -0.50 7.95
C GLY A 194 -31.65 0.60 7.58
N ILE A 195 -30.67 0.32 6.71
CA ILE A 195 -29.87 1.33 6.01
C ILE A 195 -30.22 1.34 4.51
N TRP A 196 -30.53 2.51 3.98
CA TRP A 196 -30.94 2.73 2.59
C TRP A 196 -30.78 4.19 2.14
N ASN A 197 -31.01 4.45 0.84
CA ASN A 197 -31.06 5.79 0.27
C ASN A 197 -32.46 6.10 -0.29
N PRO A 198 -33.33 6.87 0.40
CA PRO A 198 -34.61 7.28 -0.14
C PRO A 198 -34.44 8.49 -1.07
N TRP A 199 -34.60 8.31 -2.38
CA TRP A 199 -34.72 9.43 -3.33
C TRP A 199 -36.19 9.73 -3.57
N THR A 200 -36.70 10.73 -2.85
CA THR A 200 -38.15 10.91 -2.67
C THR A 200 -38.72 12.03 -3.51
N ARG A 201 -37.93 13.08 -3.77
CA ARG A 201 -38.39 14.18 -4.60
C ARG A 201 -37.39 14.39 -5.72
N THR A 202 -37.68 13.79 -6.87
CA THR A 202 -36.85 13.91 -8.05
C THR A 202 -37.63 14.47 -9.23
N GLU A 203 -36.93 15.06 -10.18
CA GLU A 203 -37.49 15.47 -11.46
C GLU A 203 -36.74 14.75 -12.58
N PHE A 204 -37.49 14.05 -13.42
CA PHE A 204 -36.98 13.31 -14.57
C PHE A 204 -37.86 13.61 -15.78
N GLU A 205 -37.25 14.06 -16.89
CA GLU A 205 -37.96 14.43 -18.12
C GLU A 205 -39.14 15.40 -17.90
N GLY A 206 -38.95 16.35 -16.97
CA GLY A 206 -39.95 17.37 -16.61
C GLY A 206 -41.11 16.86 -15.75
N ARG A 207 -41.03 15.63 -15.22
CA ARG A 207 -42.04 15.04 -14.31
C ARG A 207 -41.44 14.83 -12.93
N GLU A 208 -42.23 15.10 -11.89
CA GLU A 208 -41.83 14.77 -10.51
C GLU A 208 -42.06 13.27 -10.26
N VAL A 209 -41.03 12.60 -9.74
CA VAL A 209 -41.05 11.17 -9.43
C VAL A 209 -40.52 10.94 -8.01
N ASP A 210 -41.29 10.21 -7.21
CA ASP A 210 -40.87 9.68 -5.92
C ASP A 210 -40.55 8.19 -6.08
N PHE A 211 -39.26 7.84 -5.95
CA PHE A 211 -38.83 6.45 -6.09
C PHE A 211 -38.99 5.64 -4.80
N TRP A 212 -39.32 6.27 -3.66
CA TRP A 212 -39.18 5.65 -2.34
C TRP A 212 -40.40 5.69 -1.40
N ASN A 213 -41.18 6.77 -1.32
CA ASN A 213 -42.35 6.75 -0.42
C ASN A 213 -43.44 5.77 -0.88
N LEU A 214 -43.38 5.32 -2.14
CA LEU A 214 -44.17 4.30 -2.83
C LEU A 214 -45.71 4.46 -2.80
N GLY A 215 -46.30 5.11 -1.80
CA GLY A 215 -47.77 5.23 -1.66
C GLY A 215 -48.47 6.04 -2.76
N SER A 216 -47.74 6.85 -3.53
CA SER A 216 -48.26 7.53 -4.73
C SER A 216 -48.14 6.70 -6.01
N GLY A 217 -47.37 5.59 -5.98
CA GLY A 217 -47.11 4.74 -7.14
C GLY A 217 -46.34 5.41 -8.28
N GLN A 218 -45.61 6.50 -8.01
CA GLN A 218 -44.88 7.24 -9.06
C GLN A 218 -43.63 6.52 -9.56
N GLY A 219 -42.99 5.73 -8.71
CA GLY A 219 -41.79 4.99 -9.06
C GLY A 219 -41.44 3.92 -8.04
N THR A 220 -40.34 3.24 -8.28
CA THR A 220 -39.75 2.27 -7.34
C THR A 220 -38.25 2.17 -7.55
N VAL A 221 -37.56 1.52 -6.63
CA VAL A 221 -36.17 1.09 -6.82
C VAL A 221 -36.16 -0.43 -7.13
N ARG A 222 -35.17 -1.01 -7.77
CA ARG A 222 -35.02 -2.48 -7.89
C ARG A 222 -33.56 -2.82 -7.62
N ALA A 223 -33.30 -3.77 -6.73
CA ALA A 223 -31.98 -4.36 -6.61
C ALA A 223 -31.78 -5.27 -7.82
N GLU A 224 -31.04 -4.77 -8.80
CA GLU A 224 -30.92 -5.37 -10.13
C GLU A 224 -29.95 -6.54 -10.10
N ALA A 225 -28.76 -6.33 -9.52
CA ALA A 225 -27.71 -7.33 -9.52
C ALA A 225 -26.69 -7.09 -8.40
N VAL A 226 -26.20 -8.18 -7.80
CA VAL A 226 -24.91 -8.18 -7.10
C VAL A 226 -23.82 -8.41 -8.15
N THR A 227 -23.03 -7.37 -8.44
CA THR A 227 -22.04 -7.39 -9.53
C THR A 227 -20.67 -7.87 -9.07
N GLU A 228 -20.39 -7.85 -7.77
CA GLU A 228 -19.12 -8.29 -7.20
C GLU A 228 -19.32 -8.77 -5.76
N LYS A 229 -18.57 -9.79 -5.35
CA LYS A 229 -18.46 -10.25 -3.94
C LYS A 229 -16.97 -10.41 -3.64
N LYS A 230 -16.54 -9.92 -2.48
CA LYS A 230 -15.13 -9.91 -2.05
C LYS A 230 -15.01 -10.57 -0.69
N HIS A 231 -14.04 -11.45 -0.58
CA HIS A 231 -13.64 -12.09 0.66
C HIS A 231 -12.16 -11.82 0.83
N GLY A 232 -11.70 -11.78 2.07
CA GLY A 232 -10.28 -11.69 2.32
C GLY A 232 -9.96 -11.35 3.76
N ASN A 233 -8.69 -11.53 4.10
CA ASN A 233 -8.25 -11.43 5.48
C ASN A 233 -8.21 -9.97 5.97
N VAL A 234 -7.97 -9.00 5.07
CA VAL A 234 -7.98 -7.56 5.40
C VAL A 234 -9.36 -6.96 5.22
N TYR A 235 -10.06 -7.29 4.13
CA TYR A 235 -11.38 -6.76 3.87
C TYR A 235 -12.22 -7.68 2.98
N GLY A 236 -13.54 -7.56 3.13
CA GLY A 236 -14.54 -8.21 2.29
C GLY A 236 -15.70 -7.27 2.03
N GLY A 237 -16.62 -7.64 1.14
CA GLY A 237 -17.63 -6.71 0.69
C GLY A 237 -18.36 -7.12 -0.57
N PHE A 238 -19.12 -6.19 -1.14
CA PHE A 238 -19.85 -6.43 -2.39
C PHE A 238 -20.06 -5.15 -3.19
N ARG A 239 -20.38 -5.32 -4.47
CA ARG A 239 -21.01 -4.28 -5.29
C ARG A 239 -22.40 -4.71 -5.71
N ALA A 240 -23.36 -3.78 -5.62
CA ALA A 240 -24.74 -4.03 -6.01
C ALA A 240 -25.31 -2.87 -6.82
N LEU A 241 -25.94 -3.18 -7.96
CA LEU A 241 -26.62 -2.23 -8.83
C LEU A 241 -28.10 -2.12 -8.44
N HIS A 242 -28.58 -0.90 -8.33
CA HIS A 242 -29.98 -0.57 -8.09
C HIS A 242 -30.50 0.32 -9.23
N ASN A 243 -31.69 0.00 -9.72
CA ASN A 243 -32.37 0.75 -10.77
C ASN A 243 -33.53 1.54 -10.16
N HIS A 244 -33.55 2.85 -10.35
CA HIS A 244 -34.66 3.74 -9.95
C HIS A 244 -35.56 3.95 -11.16
N ILE A 245 -36.83 3.59 -11.02
CA ILE A 245 -37.76 3.38 -12.14
C ILE A 245 -38.92 4.36 -12.01
N ASP A 246 -39.17 5.09 -13.10
CA ASP A 246 -40.28 6.01 -13.30
C ASP A 246 -41.48 5.27 -13.91
N PHE A 247 -42.65 5.38 -13.27
CA PHE A 247 -43.94 4.87 -13.74
C PHE A 247 -44.88 5.99 -14.24
N THR A 248 -44.44 7.25 -14.21
CA THR A 248 -45.25 8.42 -14.58
C THR A 248 -45.19 8.75 -16.07
N GLY A 249 -44.25 8.16 -16.80
CA GLY A 249 -44.02 8.39 -18.23
C GLY A 249 -45.07 7.74 -19.15
N PRO A 250 -45.03 8.04 -20.47
CA PRO A 250 -45.93 7.46 -21.46
C PRO A 250 -45.63 5.98 -21.79
N SER A 251 -44.44 5.48 -21.41
CA SER A 251 -44.07 4.06 -21.41
C SER A 251 -44.42 3.43 -20.07
N GLU A 252 -44.78 2.14 -20.04
CA GLU A 252 -45.21 1.45 -18.80
C GLU A 252 -44.21 1.56 -17.65
N GLU A 253 -42.90 1.40 -17.91
CA GLU A 253 -41.84 1.60 -16.93
C GLU A 253 -40.55 2.10 -17.59
N LYS A 254 -39.79 3.00 -16.94
CA LYS A 254 -38.50 3.49 -17.45
C LYS A 254 -37.47 3.67 -16.34
N THR A 255 -36.29 3.07 -16.48
CA THR A 255 -35.17 3.34 -15.56
C THR A 255 -34.67 4.77 -15.77
N ALA A 256 -34.75 5.57 -14.71
CA ALA A 256 -34.34 6.97 -14.69
C ALA A 256 -32.91 7.15 -14.14
N LEU A 257 -32.53 6.33 -13.15
CA LEU A 257 -31.25 6.43 -12.45
C LEU A 257 -30.70 5.06 -12.10
N ASN A 258 -29.41 4.85 -12.36
CA ASN A 258 -28.63 3.73 -11.87
C ASN A 258 -27.90 4.16 -10.61
N GLU A 259 -27.95 3.35 -9.57
CA GLU A 259 -27.23 3.54 -8.32
C GLU A 259 -26.42 2.30 -7.97
N GLN A 260 -25.10 2.40 -7.99
CA GLN A 260 -24.21 1.32 -7.59
C GLN A 260 -23.72 1.53 -6.17
N TRP A 261 -23.98 0.57 -5.29
CA TRP A 261 -23.39 0.51 -3.96
C TRP A 261 -22.09 -0.28 -4.00
N GLU A 262 -21.05 0.22 -3.34
CA GLU A 262 -19.84 -0.53 -2.98
C GLU A 262 -19.72 -0.52 -1.46
N ILE A 263 -19.76 -1.70 -0.86
CA ILE A 263 -19.62 -1.91 0.59
C ILE A 263 -18.29 -2.62 0.83
N ASN A 264 -17.45 -2.07 1.72
CA ASN A 264 -16.25 -2.75 2.22
C ASN A 264 -16.32 -2.83 3.75
N VAL A 265 -16.20 -4.03 4.29
CA VAL A 265 -16.05 -4.31 5.72
C VAL A 265 -14.57 -4.59 5.97
N TRP A 266 -13.97 -3.86 6.90
CA TRP A 266 -12.55 -3.95 7.23
C TRP A 266 -12.35 -4.83 8.46
N ASN A 267 -11.44 -5.80 8.36
CA ASN A 267 -10.94 -6.55 9.51
C ASN A 267 -9.82 -5.75 10.19
N VAL A 268 -10.20 -4.88 11.13
CA VAL A 268 -9.26 -4.02 11.88
C VAL A 268 -8.53 -4.75 13.03
N GLY A 269 -8.75 -6.06 13.19
CA GLY A 269 -8.16 -6.90 14.23
C GLY A 269 -9.11 -7.21 15.39
N SER A 270 -8.83 -8.28 16.13
CA SER A 270 -9.72 -8.84 17.18
C SER A 270 -9.63 -8.14 18.54
N GLU A 271 -8.67 -7.25 18.77
CA GLU A 271 -8.51 -6.53 20.04
C GLU A 271 -9.45 -5.31 20.14
N GLU A 272 -9.94 -4.80 19.02
CA GLU A 272 -10.93 -3.73 19.00
C GLU A 272 -12.29 -4.33 18.65
N ASP A 273 -13.20 -4.37 19.62
CA ASP A 273 -14.60 -4.74 19.40
C ASP A 273 -15.33 -3.59 18.68
N VAL A 274 -14.96 -3.35 17.41
CA VAL A 274 -15.62 -2.40 16.50
C VAL A 274 -15.70 -2.96 15.07
N TRP A 275 -16.76 -2.62 14.35
CA TRP A 275 -16.87 -2.85 12.91
C TRP A 275 -16.67 -1.57 12.12
N LEU A 276 -15.68 -1.58 11.24
CA LEU A 276 -15.43 -0.48 10.32
C LEU A 276 -15.98 -0.83 8.93
N ILE A 277 -16.93 -0.03 8.45
CA ILE A 277 -17.68 -0.31 7.22
C ILE A 277 -17.68 0.93 6.33
N ASP A 278 -17.14 0.82 5.13
CA ASP A 278 -17.28 1.83 4.08
C ASP A 278 -18.51 1.55 3.22
N PHE A 279 -19.25 2.62 2.93
CA PHE A 279 -20.39 2.64 2.03
C PHE A 279 -20.16 3.72 0.98
N ALA A 280 -20.14 3.34 -0.30
CA ALA A 280 -20.16 4.31 -1.40
C ALA A 280 -21.38 4.06 -2.28
N SER A 281 -22.19 5.09 -2.53
CA SER A 281 -23.26 5.10 -3.52
C SER A 281 -22.85 5.95 -4.71
N THR A 282 -22.82 5.36 -5.91
CA THR A 282 -22.51 6.04 -7.17
C THR A 282 -23.76 6.13 -8.03
N LEU A 283 -24.20 7.35 -8.29
CA LEU A 283 -25.40 7.73 -9.02
C LEU A 283 -25.06 8.10 -10.47
N ASN A 284 -25.80 7.55 -11.43
CA ASN A 284 -25.67 7.84 -12.86
C ASN A 284 -27.04 7.85 -13.55
N PRO A 285 -27.47 8.95 -14.20
CA PRO A 285 -28.69 8.94 -15.00
C PRO A 285 -28.66 7.82 -16.04
N ALA A 286 -29.71 6.99 -16.08
CA ALA A 286 -29.75 5.81 -16.94
C ALA A 286 -30.06 6.14 -18.41
N THR A 287 -30.24 7.41 -18.74
CA THR A 287 -30.62 7.90 -20.06
C THR A 287 -29.78 9.11 -20.47
N ASN A 288 -30.02 9.61 -21.68
CA ASN A 288 -29.42 10.86 -22.17
C ASN A 288 -30.01 12.12 -21.53
N GLU A 289 -31.08 11.99 -20.76
CA GLU A 289 -31.73 13.09 -20.05
C GLU A 289 -31.14 13.22 -18.63
N PRO A 290 -31.03 14.45 -18.09
CA PRO A 290 -30.63 14.65 -16.71
C PRO A 290 -31.71 14.19 -15.74
N LEU A 291 -31.31 13.95 -14.49
CA LEU A 291 -32.22 13.78 -13.37
C LEU A 291 -31.84 14.74 -12.26
N THR A 292 -32.82 15.46 -11.71
CA THR A 292 -32.58 16.39 -10.60
C THR A 292 -33.17 15.81 -9.33
N ILE A 293 -32.34 15.58 -8.32
CA ILE A 293 -32.81 15.35 -6.95
C ILE A 293 -33.17 16.74 -6.40
N LYS A 294 -34.47 17.01 -6.24
CA LYS A 294 -34.98 18.34 -5.89
C LYS A 294 -34.76 18.63 -4.41
N GLU A 295 -34.67 19.91 -4.06
CA GLU A 295 -34.64 20.33 -2.66
C GLU A 295 -35.81 19.71 -1.87
N TYR A 296 -35.49 18.91 -0.85
CA TYR A 296 -36.49 18.27 -0.01
C TYR A 296 -35.94 17.86 1.36
N ARG A 297 -36.83 17.85 2.35
CA ARG A 297 -36.49 17.69 3.78
C ARG A 297 -35.79 16.38 4.17
N TYR A 298 -35.86 15.31 3.36
CA TYR A 298 -35.16 14.05 3.64
C TYR A 298 -34.91 13.26 2.35
N GLN A 299 -33.65 12.98 2.04
CA GLN A 299 -33.18 12.18 0.89
C GLN A 299 -31.75 11.68 1.14
N GLY A 300 -31.31 10.58 0.54
CA GLY A 300 -29.92 10.09 0.68
C GLY A 300 -29.64 9.18 1.88
N PHE A 301 -28.41 9.13 2.38
CA PHE A 301 -27.98 8.04 3.26
C PHE A 301 -28.69 8.00 4.62
N SER A 302 -29.48 6.95 4.87
CA SER A 302 -30.41 6.87 6.01
C SER A 302 -30.22 5.63 6.88
N LEU A 303 -30.55 5.77 8.17
CA LEU A 303 -30.78 4.67 9.12
C LEU A 303 -32.16 4.80 9.76
N ARG A 304 -32.89 3.68 9.81
CA ARG A 304 -33.97 3.42 10.77
C ARG A 304 -33.43 2.51 11.86
N ALA A 305 -33.26 3.04 13.06
CA ALA A 305 -32.67 2.27 14.15
C ALA A 305 -33.65 1.26 14.75
N THR A 306 -33.11 0.37 15.57
CA THR A 306 -33.84 -0.64 16.36
C THR A 306 -35.01 -0.03 17.16
N GLU A 307 -36.08 -0.81 17.33
CA GLU A 307 -37.24 -0.45 18.16
C GLU A 307 -36.90 -0.24 19.64
N LYS A 308 -35.76 -0.79 20.10
CA LYS A 308 -35.30 -0.60 21.49
C LYS A 308 -34.98 0.87 21.80
N TRP A 309 -34.70 1.68 20.77
CA TRP A 309 -34.20 3.03 20.93
C TRP A 309 -35.31 4.08 20.87
N ASN A 310 -35.45 4.85 21.94
CA ASN A 310 -36.46 5.87 22.15
C ASN A 310 -35.83 7.16 22.70
N ASP A 311 -36.64 8.18 22.97
CA ASP A 311 -36.14 9.49 23.44
C ASP A 311 -35.43 9.45 24.80
N ASN A 312 -35.70 8.42 25.62
CA ASN A 312 -35.18 8.34 26.98
C ASN A 312 -33.89 7.52 27.07
N ASN A 313 -33.62 6.65 26.10
CA ASN A 313 -32.50 5.71 26.16
C ASN A 313 -31.52 5.82 25.00
N ALA A 314 -31.83 6.60 23.96
CA ALA A 314 -30.94 6.84 22.84
C ALA A 314 -30.28 8.22 22.94
N THR A 315 -28.98 8.26 22.69
CA THR A 315 -28.17 9.47 22.60
C THR A 315 -27.81 9.72 21.13
N LEU A 316 -27.80 10.99 20.74
CA LEU A 316 -27.28 11.45 19.46
C LEU A 316 -26.32 12.61 19.73
N LEU A 317 -25.18 12.61 19.04
CA LEU A 317 -24.19 13.68 19.11
C LEU A 317 -23.62 13.94 17.72
N SER A 318 -23.71 15.18 17.25
CA SER A 318 -23.11 15.60 15.98
C SER A 318 -21.74 16.24 16.18
N SER A 319 -21.00 16.36 15.08
CA SER A 319 -19.71 17.05 15.04
C SER A 319 -19.69 18.51 15.47
N GLU A 320 -20.87 19.14 15.52
CA GLU A 320 -21.05 20.53 15.97
C GLU A 320 -21.54 20.62 17.42
N GLY A 321 -21.58 19.48 18.13
CA GLY A 321 -22.06 19.41 19.52
C GLY A 321 -23.58 19.44 19.67
N PHE A 322 -24.33 19.34 18.55
CA PHE A 322 -25.78 19.22 18.60
C PHE A 322 -26.21 17.81 18.98
N ASP A 323 -27.29 17.74 19.76
CA ASP A 323 -27.94 16.51 20.21
C ASP A 323 -29.28 16.29 19.48
N LYS A 324 -30.04 15.29 19.91
CA LYS A 324 -31.34 14.95 19.29
C LYS A 324 -32.34 16.11 19.26
N SER A 325 -32.26 17.03 20.23
CA SER A 325 -33.20 18.15 20.35
C SER A 325 -32.95 19.26 19.33
N ASN A 326 -31.73 19.37 18.79
CA ASN A 326 -31.30 20.51 17.98
C ASN A 326 -30.44 20.18 16.76
N ALA A 327 -30.13 18.91 16.48
CA ALA A 327 -29.35 18.51 15.30
C ALA A 327 -30.17 18.40 13.99
N ASN A 328 -31.50 18.49 14.03
CA ASN A 328 -32.31 18.43 12.81
C ASN A 328 -32.10 19.69 11.94
N ALA A 329 -31.87 19.48 10.64
CA ALA A 329 -31.57 20.50 9.64
C ALA A 329 -30.27 21.31 9.91
N THR A 330 -29.37 20.76 10.74
CA THR A 330 -28.00 21.28 10.87
C THR A 330 -27.06 20.49 9.96
N ARG A 331 -25.80 20.92 9.84
CA ARG A 331 -24.77 20.21 9.06
C ARG A 331 -23.79 19.53 10.00
N ALA A 332 -23.33 18.34 9.66
CA ALA A 332 -22.34 17.63 10.46
C ALA A 332 -21.43 16.76 9.59
N ARG A 333 -20.15 16.69 9.95
CA ARG A 333 -19.15 15.82 9.29
C ARG A 333 -19.18 14.38 9.84
N TRP A 334 -19.70 14.23 11.05
CA TRP A 334 -20.03 12.96 11.65
C TRP A 334 -21.23 13.10 12.60
N LEU A 335 -21.92 11.98 12.83
CA LEU A 335 -23.06 11.86 13.73
C LEU A 335 -22.96 10.52 14.47
N ASP A 336 -22.80 10.58 15.79
CA ASP A 336 -22.91 9.42 16.65
C ASP A 336 -24.37 9.18 17.06
N VAL A 337 -24.78 7.91 17.04
CA VAL A 337 -26.02 7.46 17.65
C VAL A 337 -25.79 6.18 18.43
N ASN A 338 -26.23 6.15 19.67
CA ASN A 338 -26.18 4.95 20.51
C ASN A 338 -27.39 4.85 21.41
N GLY A 339 -27.66 3.66 21.91
CA GLY A 339 -28.72 3.43 22.87
C GLY A 339 -28.49 2.15 23.64
N ILE A 340 -29.47 1.79 24.48
CA ILE A 340 -29.43 0.55 25.25
C ILE A 340 -29.33 -0.68 24.34
N SER A 341 -28.57 -1.67 24.78
CA SER A 341 -28.46 -3.00 24.15
C SER A 341 -28.27 -4.07 25.21
N ASP A 342 -28.43 -5.34 24.81
CA ASP A 342 -28.29 -6.49 25.71
C ASP A 342 -26.84 -7.04 25.79
N VAL A 343 -25.87 -6.32 25.24
CA VAL A 343 -24.43 -6.64 25.33
C VAL A 343 -23.87 -6.32 26.72
N GLU A 344 -22.65 -6.77 27.03
CA GLU A 344 -22.04 -6.60 28.36
C GLU A 344 -21.89 -5.12 28.76
N GLU A 345 -21.55 -4.26 27.81
CA GLU A 345 -21.39 -2.82 27.96
C GLU A 345 -22.74 -2.10 28.18
N GLY A 346 -23.87 -2.77 27.94
CA GLY A 346 -25.24 -2.27 28.10
C GLY A 346 -25.66 -1.20 27.08
N LYS A 347 -24.77 -0.87 26.13
CA LYS A 347 -25.03 0.04 25.03
C LYS A 347 -24.31 -0.41 23.77
N SER A 348 -24.86 -0.03 22.63
CA SER A 348 -24.22 -0.20 21.33
C SER A 348 -24.57 1.01 20.46
N GLY A 349 -23.73 1.30 19.46
CA GLY A 349 -23.88 2.49 18.65
C GLY A 349 -23.28 2.39 17.26
N ILE A 350 -23.57 3.42 16.47
CA ILE A 350 -23.00 3.62 15.14
C ILE A 350 -22.57 5.08 15.03
N LEU A 351 -21.27 5.29 14.85
CA LEU A 351 -20.74 6.57 14.41
C LEU A 351 -20.78 6.62 12.87
N PHE A 352 -21.59 7.53 12.34
CA PHE A 352 -21.67 7.83 10.92
C PHE A 352 -20.72 8.96 10.55
N MET A 353 -19.95 8.78 9.47
CA MET A 353 -18.98 9.75 8.97
C MET A 353 -19.21 10.01 7.49
N THR A 354 -19.24 11.29 7.10
CA THR A 354 -19.37 11.69 5.69
C THR A 354 -18.04 12.19 5.13
N ASN A 355 -17.82 11.94 3.83
CA ASN A 355 -16.59 12.28 3.15
C ASN A 355 -16.61 13.73 2.62
N PRO A 356 -15.49 14.49 2.75
CA PRO A 356 -15.38 15.84 2.19
C PRO A 356 -15.62 15.99 0.68
N SER A 357 -15.52 14.89 -0.09
CA SER A 357 -15.80 14.87 -1.53
C SER A 357 -17.28 14.76 -1.89
N ASN A 358 -18.17 14.51 -0.92
CA ASN A 358 -19.60 14.40 -1.17
C ASN A 358 -20.19 15.73 -1.64
N PHE A 359 -21.21 15.65 -2.50
CA PHE A 359 -21.96 16.84 -2.90
C PHE A 359 -22.59 17.51 -1.68
N ASN A 360 -22.48 18.84 -1.61
CA ASN A 360 -23.03 19.65 -0.51
C ASN A 360 -22.44 19.31 0.88
N TYR A 361 -21.20 18.82 0.94
CA TYR A 361 -20.50 18.53 2.19
C TYR A 361 -20.27 19.79 3.07
N PRO A 362 -20.36 19.66 4.42
CA PRO A 362 -20.97 18.54 5.14
C PRO A 362 -22.49 18.54 4.88
N GLU A 363 -23.09 17.38 4.56
CA GLU A 363 -24.52 17.32 4.26
C GLU A 363 -25.39 17.82 5.44
N GLN A 364 -26.61 18.27 5.14
CA GLN A 364 -27.57 18.54 6.21
C GLN A 364 -28.12 17.23 6.78
N LEU A 365 -28.35 17.23 8.08
CA LEU A 365 -28.96 16.12 8.79
C LEU A 365 -30.47 16.26 8.78
N ARG A 366 -31.17 15.17 8.47
CA ARG A 366 -32.54 14.96 8.89
C ARG A 366 -32.55 13.91 9.99
N ILE A 367 -32.95 14.34 11.19
CA ILE A 367 -33.19 13.43 12.32
C ILE A 367 -34.59 13.64 12.86
N TRP A 368 -35.18 12.64 13.52
CA TRP A 368 -36.48 12.82 14.14
C TRP A 368 -36.39 13.63 15.44
N PRO A 369 -37.13 14.75 15.56
CA PRO A 369 -37.17 15.51 16.80
C PRO A 369 -37.74 14.69 17.96
N VAL A 370 -37.35 15.08 19.17
CA VAL A 370 -37.93 14.58 20.42
C VAL A 370 -39.46 14.70 20.38
N GLY A 371 -40.16 13.65 20.82
CA GLY A 371 -41.61 13.52 20.83
C GLY A 371 -42.23 12.98 19.53
N THR A 372 -41.45 12.85 18.45
CA THR A 372 -41.91 12.16 17.23
C THR A 372 -42.25 10.71 17.56
N ASN A 373 -43.34 10.18 16.99
CA ASN A 373 -43.88 8.86 17.33
C ASN A 373 -44.13 8.66 18.85
N ASN A 374 -44.60 9.70 19.55
CA ASN A 374 -44.77 9.73 21.01
C ASN A 374 -43.46 9.49 21.80
N GLY A 375 -42.32 9.67 21.15
CA GLY A 375 -41.00 9.45 21.72
C GLY A 375 -40.54 7.99 21.71
N GLU A 376 -41.39 7.05 21.32
CA GLU A 376 -41.06 5.62 21.18
C GLU A 376 -40.52 5.30 19.79
N GLU A 377 -39.56 4.37 19.71
CA GLU A 377 -38.94 3.94 18.44
C GLU A 377 -38.48 5.15 17.60
N ASN A 378 -37.97 6.19 18.27
CA ASN A 378 -37.89 7.54 17.71
C ASN A 378 -36.49 7.86 17.16
N VAL A 379 -35.82 6.91 16.52
CA VAL A 379 -34.48 7.14 15.95
C VAL A 379 -34.51 6.91 14.44
N TYR A 380 -34.30 8.01 13.72
CA TYR A 380 -34.10 8.09 12.29
C TYR A 380 -32.97 9.07 12.02
N ILE A 381 -32.06 8.70 11.13
CA ILE A 381 -30.92 9.49 10.72
C ILE A 381 -30.89 9.54 9.20
N ASN A 382 -30.56 10.70 8.65
CA ASN A 382 -30.36 10.86 7.22
C ASN A 382 -29.36 11.98 6.93
N PHE A 383 -28.28 11.65 6.21
CA PHE A 383 -27.37 12.61 5.61
C PHE A 383 -27.92 13.02 4.25
N ASN A 384 -28.45 14.24 4.17
CA ASN A 384 -29.20 14.73 3.02
C ASN A 384 -28.37 15.70 2.17
N PRO A 385 -27.91 15.27 0.98
CA PRO A 385 -27.13 16.12 0.08
C PRO A 385 -27.99 17.22 -0.58
N ALA A 386 -29.31 17.08 -0.59
CA ALA A 386 -30.24 17.95 -1.32
C ALA A 386 -31.35 18.53 -0.42
N GLN A 387 -31.01 18.89 0.83
CA GLN A 387 -31.99 19.43 1.77
C GLN A 387 -32.25 20.92 1.59
N ASP A 388 -31.23 21.69 1.17
CA ASP A 388 -31.27 23.14 1.01
C ASP A 388 -30.97 23.61 -0.43
N ARG A 389 -30.89 22.67 -1.37
CA ARG A 389 -30.66 22.91 -2.80
C ARG A 389 -30.98 21.67 -3.63
N ASP A 390 -31.21 21.89 -4.91
CA ASP A 390 -31.26 20.82 -5.91
C ASP A 390 -29.87 20.20 -6.14
N PHE A 391 -29.86 18.89 -6.43
CA PHE A 391 -28.69 18.15 -6.88
C PHE A 391 -28.96 17.59 -8.30
N GLU A 392 -28.41 18.29 -9.30
CA GLU A 392 -28.56 17.93 -10.72
C GLU A 392 -27.54 16.87 -11.14
N LEU A 393 -28.04 15.71 -11.56
CA LEU A 393 -27.27 14.61 -12.14
C LEU A 393 -27.33 14.70 -13.67
N LYS A 394 -26.20 15.03 -14.29
CA LYS A 394 -26.09 15.16 -15.75
C LYS A 394 -25.79 13.83 -16.40
N SER A 395 -26.40 13.58 -17.56
CA SER A 395 -26.13 12.38 -18.34
C SER A 395 -24.64 12.23 -18.69
N GLY A 396 -24.18 10.98 -18.75
CA GLY A 396 -22.78 10.63 -19.00
C GLY A 396 -21.81 10.93 -17.85
N ARG A 397 -22.31 11.38 -16.69
CA ARG A 397 -21.50 11.61 -15.48
C ARG A 397 -21.89 10.66 -14.35
N SER A 398 -20.94 10.39 -13.48
CA SER A 398 -21.14 9.63 -12.26
C SER A 398 -20.89 10.51 -11.04
N TYR A 399 -21.71 10.33 -10.02
CA TYR A 399 -21.67 11.13 -8.80
C TYR A 399 -21.61 10.19 -7.60
N SER A 400 -20.56 10.27 -6.80
CA SER A 400 -20.38 9.37 -5.66
C SER A 400 -20.61 10.09 -4.33
N LEU A 401 -21.41 9.48 -3.47
CA LEU A 401 -21.58 9.83 -2.06
C LEU A 401 -20.94 8.72 -1.23
N LYS A 402 -20.02 9.08 -0.34
CA LYS A 402 -19.18 8.16 0.42
C LYS A 402 -19.36 8.38 1.91
N TYR A 403 -19.57 7.30 2.64
CA TYR A 403 -19.77 7.27 4.08
C TYR A 403 -18.93 6.17 4.71
N ARG A 404 -18.57 6.35 5.97
CA ARG A 404 -18.00 5.31 6.81
C ARG A 404 -18.84 5.17 8.08
N MET A 405 -19.05 3.94 8.50
CA MET A 405 -19.68 3.58 9.76
C MET A 405 -18.63 2.92 10.65
N LEU A 406 -18.56 3.37 11.90
CA LEU A 406 -17.91 2.64 12.99
C LEU A 406 -19.02 2.13 13.90
N VAL A 407 -19.22 0.81 13.94
CA VAL A 407 -20.21 0.15 14.80
C VAL A 407 -19.49 -0.39 16.02
N TYR A 408 -20.03 -0.17 17.22
CA TYR A 408 -19.33 -0.46 18.46
C TYR A 408 -20.29 -0.87 19.58
N ASP A 409 -19.75 -1.49 20.62
CA ASP A 409 -20.39 -1.64 21.93
C ASP A 409 -19.82 -0.63 22.94
N GLY A 410 -20.65 -0.21 23.90
CA GLY A 410 -20.36 0.87 24.84
C GLY A 410 -20.73 2.25 24.31
N THR A 411 -19.81 3.21 24.44
CA THR A 411 -20.00 4.62 24.06
C THR A 411 -18.73 5.17 23.45
N ILE A 412 -18.85 6.06 22.48
CA ILE A 412 -17.76 6.85 21.93
C ILE A 412 -17.90 8.32 22.36
N ASP A 413 -16.79 9.00 22.62
CA ASP A 413 -16.80 10.44 22.90
C ASP A 413 -16.51 11.28 21.64
N SER A 414 -16.68 12.60 21.75
CA SER A 414 -16.45 13.50 20.61
C SER A 414 -15.01 13.56 20.13
N THR A 415 -14.04 13.28 20.99
CA THR A 415 -12.60 13.28 20.66
C THR A 415 -12.29 12.08 19.77
N ASP A 416 -12.77 10.90 20.16
CA ASP A 416 -12.60 9.67 19.40
C ASP A 416 -13.39 9.74 18.09
N ALA A 417 -14.63 10.21 18.13
CA ALA A 417 -15.44 10.39 16.91
C ALA A 417 -14.77 11.33 15.89
N GLU A 418 -14.16 12.43 16.38
CA GLU A 418 -13.40 13.34 15.53
C GLU A 418 -12.12 12.70 14.99
N LEU A 419 -11.45 11.84 15.77
CA LEU A 419 -10.26 11.10 15.33
C LEU A 419 -10.61 10.12 14.20
N PHE A 420 -11.64 9.29 14.37
CA PHE A 420 -12.08 8.36 13.33
C PHE A 420 -12.51 9.08 12.05
N TRP A 421 -13.22 10.21 12.18
CA TRP A 421 -13.57 11.02 11.02
C TRP A 421 -12.33 11.59 10.33
N LYS A 422 -11.34 12.08 11.07
CA LYS A 422 -10.08 12.58 10.48
C LYS A 422 -9.31 11.50 9.73
N ASN A 423 -9.22 10.29 10.29
CA ASN A 423 -8.57 9.14 9.65
C ASN A 423 -9.27 8.76 8.33
N TYR A 424 -10.61 8.86 8.30
CA TYR A 424 -11.40 8.62 7.09
C TYR A 424 -11.28 9.75 6.06
N ALA A 425 -11.37 11.00 6.50
CA ALA A 425 -11.38 12.17 5.63
C ALA A 425 -10.00 12.49 5.04
N ASN A 426 -8.93 12.12 5.74
CA ASN A 426 -7.55 12.38 5.35
C ASN A 426 -6.75 11.09 5.52
N PRO A 427 -6.79 10.14 4.56
CA PRO A 427 -5.97 8.94 4.63
C PRO A 427 -4.47 9.28 4.61
N PRO A 428 -3.60 8.44 5.19
CA PRO A 428 -2.17 8.70 5.23
C PRO A 428 -1.57 8.71 3.82
N ARG A 429 -0.49 9.49 3.64
CA ARG A 429 0.25 9.51 2.38
C ARG A 429 1.11 8.25 2.29
N VAL A 430 1.04 7.56 1.16
CA VAL A 430 1.79 6.34 0.88
C VAL A 430 2.70 6.60 -0.30
N GLU A 431 3.99 6.32 -0.15
CA GLU A 431 4.96 6.34 -1.23
C GLU A 431 5.47 4.93 -1.47
N VAL A 432 5.57 4.55 -2.74
CA VAL A 432 6.03 3.23 -3.17
C VAL A 432 7.28 3.45 -4.01
N GLN A 433 8.36 2.80 -3.62
CA GLN A 433 9.60 2.73 -4.37
C GLN A 433 9.72 1.34 -4.97
N ASN A 434 9.74 1.26 -6.31
CA ASN A 434 10.00 0.01 -7.00
C ASN A 434 11.46 -0.42 -6.74
N THR A 435 11.64 -1.64 -6.22
CA THR A 435 12.95 -2.27 -6.01
C THR A 435 13.16 -3.48 -6.92
N SER A 436 12.13 -3.89 -7.66
CA SER A 436 12.17 -5.04 -8.56
C SER A 436 13.08 -4.75 -9.74
N LEU A 437 13.93 -5.73 -10.08
CA LEU A 437 14.71 -5.77 -11.31
C LEU A 437 14.11 -6.76 -12.32
N ALA A 438 12.96 -7.38 -12.01
CA ALA A 438 12.40 -8.46 -12.81
C ALA A 438 12.14 -8.01 -14.25
N GLY A 439 12.68 -8.77 -15.21
CA GLY A 439 12.57 -8.49 -16.64
C GLY A 439 13.50 -7.39 -17.16
N ALA A 440 14.31 -6.75 -16.31
CA ALA A 440 15.36 -5.85 -16.76
C ALA A 440 16.46 -6.64 -17.49
N LYS A 441 17.17 -5.96 -18.39
CA LYS A 441 18.32 -6.52 -19.11
C LYS A 441 19.51 -5.58 -18.96
N VAL A 442 20.67 -6.11 -18.57
CA VAL A 442 21.89 -5.33 -18.35
C VAL A 442 23.06 -5.85 -19.18
N LEU A 443 23.90 -4.94 -19.69
CA LEU A 443 25.16 -5.29 -20.33
C LEU A 443 26.28 -5.16 -19.30
N LEU A 444 26.89 -6.28 -18.91
CA LEU A 444 28.08 -6.30 -18.07
C LEU A 444 29.32 -6.25 -18.96
N TYR A 445 29.99 -5.09 -18.99
CA TYR A 445 31.14 -4.81 -19.82
C TYR A 445 32.44 -4.84 -19.02
N THR A 446 33.41 -5.64 -19.47
CA THR A 446 34.66 -5.91 -18.74
C THR A 446 35.94 -5.72 -19.57
N LYS A 447 35.85 -5.08 -20.76
CA LYS A 447 37.02 -4.86 -21.62
C LYS A 447 38.09 -4.03 -20.93
N ASN A 448 39.34 -4.40 -21.16
CA ASN A 448 40.52 -3.64 -20.78
C ASN A 448 41.38 -3.35 -22.02
N GLY A 449 41.96 -2.15 -22.08
CA GLY A 449 42.98 -1.79 -23.06
C GLY A 449 44.38 -2.27 -22.67
N ASP A 450 45.40 -1.83 -23.40
CA ASP A 450 46.80 -2.19 -23.12
C ASP A 450 47.22 -1.70 -21.72
N GLY A 451 47.52 -2.62 -20.81
CA GLY A 451 47.94 -2.28 -19.44
C GLY A 451 47.65 -3.37 -18.42
N TYR A 452 47.48 -2.97 -17.16
CA TYR A 452 47.13 -3.87 -16.07
C TYR A 452 45.67 -4.33 -16.17
N VAL A 453 45.46 -5.63 -16.03
CA VAL A 453 44.14 -6.29 -16.04
C VAL A 453 43.95 -6.96 -14.68
N HIS A 454 42.85 -6.64 -14.00
CA HIS A 454 42.55 -7.17 -12.67
C HIS A 454 42.11 -8.64 -12.76
N ASP A 455 42.56 -9.46 -11.81
CA ASP A 455 42.19 -10.89 -11.70
C ASP A 455 40.82 -11.12 -11.05
N ASN A 456 40.17 -10.04 -10.58
CA ASN A 456 38.85 -10.04 -9.98
C ASN A 456 37.68 -10.11 -11.00
N ILE A 457 37.94 -9.86 -12.30
CA ILE A 457 36.92 -9.81 -13.36
C ILE A 457 36.04 -11.07 -13.40
N PRO A 458 36.58 -12.31 -13.37
CA PRO A 458 35.73 -13.51 -13.39
C PRO A 458 34.80 -13.61 -12.18
N TYR A 459 35.21 -13.07 -11.03
CA TYR A 459 34.42 -13.10 -9.80
C TYR A 459 33.33 -12.03 -9.82
N SER A 460 33.60 -10.86 -10.40
CA SER A 460 32.57 -9.84 -10.58
C SER A 460 31.49 -10.27 -11.58
N ILE A 461 31.88 -10.94 -12.67
CA ILE A 461 30.94 -11.58 -13.60
C ILE A 461 30.06 -12.60 -12.87
N GLN A 462 30.68 -13.55 -12.16
CA GLN A 462 29.93 -14.58 -11.43
C GLN A 462 28.96 -13.98 -10.41
N ALA A 463 29.37 -12.96 -9.65
CA ALA A 463 28.52 -12.33 -8.65
C ALA A 463 27.34 -11.59 -9.28
N ILE A 464 27.55 -10.84 -10.36
CA ILE A 464 26.50 -10.08 -11.03
C ILE A 464 25.55 -11.00 -11.79
N GLU A 465 26.04 -12.06 -12.44
CA GLU A 465 25.18 -13.09 -13.05
C GLU A 465 24.31 -13.78 -12.00
N LYS A 466 24.89 -14.12 -10.84
CA LYS A 466 24.14 -14.68 -9.71
C LYS A 466 23.08 -13.71 -9.20
N LEU A 467 23.39 -12.41 -9.07
CA LEU A 467 22.39 -11.38 -8.74
C LEU A 467 21.27 -11.34 -9.78
N GLY A 468 21.61 -11.48 -11.07
CA GLY A 468 20.65 -11.57 -12.18
C GLY A 468 19.68 -12.74 -12.01
N GLU A 469 20.21 -13.92 -11.73
CA GLU A 469 19.40 -15.12 -11.45
C GLU A 469 18.50 -14.95 -10.22
N GLU A 470 19.04 -14.43 -9.11
CA GLU A 470 18.31 -14.28 -7.83
C GLU A 470 17.26 -13.16 -7.83
N ASN A 471 17.39 -12.16 -8.71
CA ASN A 471 16.51 -10.98 -8.76
C ASN A 471 15.76 -10.82 -10.09
N GLY A 472 15.86 -11.81 -10.98
CA GLY A 472 15.04 -11.91 -12.20
C GLY A 472 15.42 -10.96 -13.34
N PHE A 473 16.67 -10.51 -13.42
CA PHE A 473 17.16 -9.68 -14.53
C PHE A 473 18.19 -10.42 -15.39
N GLU A 474 18.17 -10.16 -16.70
CA GLU A 474 19.10 -10.77 -17.65
C GLU A 474 20.45 -10.03 -17.61
N VAL A 475 21.54 -10.78 -17.45
CA VAL A 475 22.91 -10.26 -17.55
C VAL A 475 23.53 -10.76 -18.84
N VAL A 476 24.02 -9.83 -19.68
CA VAL A 476 24.84 -10.14 -20.85
C VAL A 476 26.27 -9.71 -20.54
N ALA A 477 27.14 -10.65 -20.19
CA ALA A 477 28.56 -10.38 -19.96
C ALA A 477 29.35 -10.36 -21.28
N SER A 478 30.17 -9.34 -21.50
CA SER A 478 30.98 -9.21 -22.72
C SER A 478 32.20 -8.30 -22.54
N GLU A 479 33.25 -8.58 -23.30
CA GLU A 479 34.40 -7.71 -23.52
C GLU A 479 34.43 -7.13 -24.95
N ASP A 480 33.41 -7.40 -25.78
CA ASP A 480 33.36 -6.99 -27.18
C ASP A 480 32.83 -5.56 -27.34
N PRO A 481 33.66 -4.59 -27.77
CA PRO A 481 33.21 -3.22 -27.97
C PRO A 481 32.29 -3.09 -29.19
N ALA A 482 32.20 -4.08 -30.07
CA ALA A 482 31.27 -4.07 -31.21
C ALA A 482 29.80 -4.03 -30.78
N LEU A 483 29.50 -4.37 -29.52
CA LEU A 483 28.17 -4.22 -28.94
C LEU A 483 27.73 -2.75 -28.76
N PHE A 484 28.66 -1.78 -28.79
CA PHE A 484 28.35 -0.37 -28.61
C PHE A 484 27.86 0.26 -29.92
N THR A 485 26.60 -0.01 -30.23
CA THR A 485 25.81 0.64 -31.28
C THR A 485 24.50 1.12 -30.68
N ASP A 486 23.94 2.23 -31.18
CA ASP A 486 22.67 2.79 -30.67
C ASP A 486 21.55 1.73 -30.65
N GLU A 487 21.45 0.94 -31.74
CA GLU A 487 20.46 -0.13 -31.88
C GLU A 487 20.64 -1.19 -30.79
N ASN A 488 21.86 -1.71 -30.61
CA ASN A 488 22.11 -2.75 -29.62
C ASN A 488 21.98 -2.23 -28.18
N LEU A 489 22.46 -1.01 -27.88
CA LEU A 489 22.40 -0.47 -26.51
C LEU A 489 20.97 -0.17 -26.06
N SER A 490 20.05 0.12 -27.00
CA SER A 490 18.65 0.44 -26.69
C SER A 490 17.86 -0.68 -26.00
N GLN A 491 18.36 -1.93 -26.01
CA GLN A 491 17.71 -3.07 -25.36
C GLN A 491 18.07 -3.22 -23.87
N TYR A 492 19.08 -2.49 -23.38
CA TYR A 492 19.57 -2.61 -22.01
C TYR A 492 19.02 -1.49 -21.13
N ASN A 493 18.59 -1.84 -19.92
CA ASN A 493 18.20 -0.88 -18.89
C ASN A 493 19.42 -0.24 -18.21
N ALA A 494 20.52 -1.00 -18.09
CA ALA A 494 21.77 -0.50 -17.52
C ALA A 494 22.99 -1.09 -18.24
N LEU A 495 24.07 -0.31 -18.31
CA LEU A 495 25.40 -0.78 -18.66
C LEU A 495 26.24 -0.81 -17.38
N ILE A 496 26.84 -1.95 -17.08
CA ILE A 496 27.68 -2.16 -15.90
C ILE A 496 29.13 -2.28 -16.36
N PHE A 497 29.95 -1.29 -16.06
CA PHE A 497 31.38 -1.30 -16.34
C PHE A 497 32.09 -1.82 -15.10
N SER A 498 32.42 -3.10 -15.12
CA SER A 498 33.04 -3.78 -13.98
C SER A 498 34.50 -4.04 -14.27
N ASN A 499 35.37 -3.41 -13.49
CA ASN A 499 36.82 -3.61 -13.59
C ASN A 499 37.38 -3.37 -15.02
N THR A 500 36.76 -2.45 -15.77
CA THR A 500 37.29 -1.96 -17.04
C THR A 500 38.49 -1.05 -16.78
N ASN A 501 39.43 -0.95 -17.71
CA ASN A 501 40.59 -0.06 -17.55
C ASN A 501 41.19 0.32 -18.91
N ASN A 502 41.92 1.44 -18.94
CA ASN A 502 42.59 1.97 -20.14
C ASN A 502 41.60 2.19 -21.30
N GLU A 503 42.01 1.99 -22.56
CA GLU A 503 41.20 2.19 -23.76
C GLU A 503 40.27 0.99 -23.99
N ILE A 504 38.97 1.24 -23.85
CA ILE A 504 37.93 0.20 -23.88
C ILE A 504 37.04 0.31 -25.13
N PHE A 505 37.30 1.29 -26.00
CA PHE A 505 36.65 1.42 -27.30
C PHE A 505 37.68 1.45 -28.44
N ASP A 506 37.37 0.77 -29.53
CA ASP A 506 38.21 0.70 -30.73
C ASP A 506 37.93 1.89 -31.67
N THR A 507 36.75 2.50 -31.58
CA THR A 507 36.27 3.52 -32.51
C THR A 507 35.50 4.64 -31.82
N GLU A 508 35.54 5.84 -32.40
CA GLU A 508 34.75 6.98 -31.90
C GLU A 508 33.23 6.75 -31.99
N SER A 509 32.77 5.93 -32.94
CA SER A 509 31.35 5.55 -33.03
C SER A 509 30.87 4.79 -31.79
N GLN A 510 31.71 3.95 -31.18
CA GLN A 510 31.36 3.23 -29.95
C GLN A 510 31.28 4.19 -28.75
N ARG A 511 32.21 5.14 -28.66
CA ARG A 511 32.14 6.24 -27.68
C ARG A 511 30.86 7.06 -27.85
N GLN A 512 30.48 7.36 -29.08
CA GLN A 512 29.25 8.10 -29.37
C GLN A 512 27.99 7.30 -29.01
N ALA A 513 27.99 5.97 -29.22
CA ALA A 513 26.88 5.13 -28.81
C ALA A 513 26.67 5.14 -27.28
N LEU A 514 27.75 5.08 -26.50
CA LEU A 514 27.66 5.24 -25.04
C LEU A 514 27.07 6.61 -24.66
N LYS A 515 27.53 7.70 -25.29
CA LYS A 515 26.98 9.04 -25.07
C LYS A 515 25.48 9.11 -25.35
N ASN A 516 25.07 8.61 -26.53
CA ASN A 516 23.68 8.60 -26.94
C ASN A 516 22.82 7.79 -25.97
N TYR A 517 23.31 6.64 -25.51
CA TYR A 517 22.62 5.81 -24.53
C TYR A 517 22.36 6.56 -23.21
N ILE A 518 23.38 7.23 -22.65
CA ILE A 518 23.23 8.04 -21.43
C ILE A 518 22.27 9.21 -21.68
N GLN A 519 22.40 9.91 -22.81
CA GLN A 519 21.53 11.04 -23.18
C GLN A 519 20.06 10.66 -23.38
N ASN A 520 19.79 9.39 -23.68
CA ASN A 520 18.43 8.85 -23.79
C ASN A 520 17.90 8.30 -22.45
N GLY A 521 18.54 8.61 -21.32
CA GLY A 521 18.10 8.18 -19.99
C GLY A 521 18.66 6.84 -19.54
N GLY A 522 19.63 6.28 -20.27
CA GLY A 522 20.22 4.98 -19.95
C GLY A 522 20.93 4.96 -18.59
N GLY A 523 20.85 3.81 -17.92
CA GLY A 523 21.50 3.59 -16.64
C GLY A 523 22.97 3.18 -16.76
N PHE A 524 23.84 3.68 -15.87
CA PHE A 524 25.26 3.35 -15.83
C PHE A 524 25.74 2.97 -14.41
N VAL A 525 26.39 1.82 -14.30
CA VAL A 525 27.02 1.35 -13.06
C VAL A 525 28.51 1.21 -13.34
N ALA A 526 29.36 1.75 -12.48
CA ALA A 526 30.81 1.57 -12.59
C ALA A 526 31.36 0.95 -11.28
N ILE A 527 32.30 0.01 -11.41
CA ILE A 527 32.86 -0.71 -10.26
C ILE A 527 34.39 -0.68 -10.34
N HIS A 528 35.01 -0.31 -9.23
CA HIS A 528 36.44 -0.34 -8.98
C HIS A 528 37.26 0.36 -10.08
N SER A 529 38.02 -0.39 -10.90
CA SER A 529 38.97 0.20 -11.86
C SER A 529 38.33 0.92 -13.03
N ALA A 530 37.00 0.90 -13.16
CA ALA A 530 36.26 1.57 -14.23
C ALA A 530 36.63 3.05 -14.38
N SER A 531 36.97 3.73 -13.28
CA SER A 531 37.49 5.11 -13.24
C SER A 531 38.85 5.32 -13.94
N GLY A 532 39.59 4.24 -14.22
CA GLY A 532 40.83 4.24 -14.99
C GLY A 532 40.63 4.03 -16.49
N SER A 533 39.39 3.92 -16.96
CA SER A 533 39.07 3.78 -18.39
C SER A 533 39.02 5.13 -19.09
N GLU A 534 39.42 5.18 -20.37
CA GLU A 534 39.33 6.35 -21.25
C GLU A 534 39.80 7.67 -20.60
N ARG A 535 40.94 7.65 -19.89
CA ARG A 535 41.40 8.77 -19.04
C ARG A 535 41.62 10.10 -19.77
N ASP A 536 41.85 10.03 -21.08
CA ASP A 536 41.99 11.18 -21.98
C ASP A 536 40.65 11.68 -22.55
N TRP A 537 39.52 11.10 -22.12
CA TRP A 537 38.17 11.46 -22.55
C TRP A 537 37.40 12.15 -21.42
N PRO A 538 37.42 13.50 -21.32
CA PRO A 538 36.84 14.22 -20.19
C PRO A 538 35.34 13.98 -19.95
N TRP A 539 34.60 13.63 -21.00
CA TRP A 539 33.17 13.29 -20.86
C TRP A 539 32.99 11.98 -20.08
N PHE A 540 33.84 10.98 -20.30
CA PHE A 540 33.76 9.71 -19.57
C PHE A 540 34.13 9.88 -18.10
N SER A 541 35.17 10.66 -17.79
CA SER A 541 35.51 10.99 -16.40
C SER A 541 34.36 11.71 -15.68
N GLN A 542 33.62 12.58 -16.38
CA GLN A 542 32.43 13.22 -15.81
C GLN A 542 31.26 12.25 -15.62
N LEU A 543 31.06 11.30 -16.55
CA LEU A 543 30.07 10.22 -16.41
C LEU A 543 30.37 9.37 -15.17
N VAL A 544 31.61 8.90 -15.00
CA VAL A 544 32.00 8.13 -13.80
C VAL A 544 31.94 9.00 -12.54
N GLY A 545 32.19 10.30 -12.69
CA GLY A 545 32.19 11.28 -11.60
C GLY A 545 33.58 11.63 -11.07
N GLY A 546 34.64 11.03 -11.63
CA GLY A 546 36.03 11.28 -11.30
C GLY A 546 36.98 10.55 -12.25
N ASN A 547 38.26 10.93 -12.21
CA ASN A 547 39.32 10.32 -13.00
C ASN A 547 40.36 9.68 -12.06
N PHE A 548 40.73 8.43 -12.30
CA PHE A 548 41.71 7.73 -11.45
C PHE A 548 43.07 8.46 -11.43
N GLU A 549 43.59 8.75 -10.24
CA GLU A 549 44.93 9.31 -10.07
C GLU A 549 45.92 8.26 -9.55
N ARG A 550 45.60 7.64 -8.41
CA ARG A 550 46.40 6.59 -7.76
C ARG A 550 45.59 5.92 -6.64
N HIS A 551 46.18 4.94 -5.96
CA HIS A 551 45.63 4.36 -4.73
C HIS A 551 46.71 4.28 -3.64
N ALA A 552 46.30 4.12 -2.39
CA ALA A 552 47.18 3.70 -1.29
C ALA A 552 47.60 2.22 -1.46
N PRO A 553 48.70 1.75 -0.84
CA PRO A 553 48.99 0.32 -0.77
C PRO A 553 47.79 -0.47 -0.25
N GLN A 554 47.62 -1.69 -0.75
CA GLN A 554 46.54 -2.58 -0.34
C GLN A 554 46.58 -2.83 1.17
N GLN A 555 45.47 -2.59 1.87
CA GLN A 555 45.40 -2.58 3.33
C GLN A 555 43.96 -2.64 3.85
N ASP A 556 43.81 -2.77 5.17
CA ASP A 556 42.53 -2.57 5.84
C ASP A 556 42.27 -1.08 6.06
N PHE A 557 41.03 -0.63 5.91
CA PHE A 557 40.62 0.74 6.23
C PHE A 557 39.13 0.82 6.55
N THR A 558 38.73 1.89 7.25
CA THR A 558 37.34 2.10 7.65
C THR A 558 36.63 3.03 6.68
N VAL A 559 35.36 2.72 6.41
CA VAL A 559 34.45 3.51 5.56
C VAL A 559 33.29 4.00 6.40
N ASP A 560 33.02 5.30 6.35
CA ASP A 560 31.84 5.91 6.96
C ASP A 560 30.68 5.95 5.96
N VAL A 561 29.49 5.53 6.40
CA VAL A 561 28.27 5.57 5.58
C VAL A 561 27.60 6.93 5.69
N VAL A 562 27.81 7.77 4.68
CA VAL A 562 27.38 9.18 4.65
C VAL A 562 25.86 9.30 4.48
N ASN A 563 25.26 8.42 3.67
CA ASN A 563 23.83 8.39 3.42
C ASN A 563 23.30 6.96 3.49
N ARG A 564 22.45 6.67 4.47
CA ARG A 564 21.83 5.34 4.68
C ARG A 564 20.42 5.21 4.09
N ALA A 565 19.94 6.21 3.35
CA ALA A 565 18.63 6.18 2.70
C ALA A 565 18.69 5.65 1.25
N HIS A 566 19.88 5.38 0.71
CA HIS A 566 20.03 4.87 -0.65
C HIS A 566 20.02 3.33 -0.64
N PRO A 567 19.42 2.65 -1.64
CA PRO A 567 19.32 1.18 -1.65
C PRO A 567 20.67 0.46 -1.51
N SER A 568 21.75 1.01 -2.08
CA SER A 568 23.09 0.43 -1.94
C SER A 568 23.71 0.56 -0.54
N THR A 569 23.13 1.32 0.39
CA THR A 569 23.74 1.63 1.69
C THR A 569 22.79 1.51 2.87
N SER A 570 21.51 1.20 2.65
CA SER A 570 20.49 1.12 3.71
C SER A 570 20.74 -0.04 4.69
N HIS A 571 21.27 -1.15 4.19
CA HIS A 571 21.64 -2.34 4.97
C HIS A 571 23.00 -2.21 5.68
N LEU A 572 23.84 -1.24 5.31
CA LEU A 572 25.18 -1.11 5.85
C LEU A 572 25.17 -0.58 7.30
N PRO A 573 26.15 -1.00 8.14
CA PRO A 573 26.41 -0.37 9.44
C PRO A 573 26.87 1.08 9.24
N ASP A 574 26.79 1.92 10.29
CA ASP A 574 27.26 3.32 10.20
C ASP A 574 28.75 3.44 9.82
N ARG A 575 29.57 2.46 10.25
CA ARG A 575 30.97 2.29 9.86
C ARG A 575 31.19 0.88 9.33
N TRP A 576 31.81 0.77 8.16
CA TRP A 576 32.09 -0.48 7.48
C TRP A 576 33.60 -0.70 7.40
N GLU A 577 34.08 -1.78 7.98
CA GLU A 577 35.50 -2.16 7.91
C GLU A 577 35.76 -2.89 6.59
N ILE A 578 36.70 -2.38 5.81
CA ILE A 578 37.12 -2.97 4.54
C ILE A 578 38.43 -3.71 4.78
N GLU A 579 38.46 -4.99 4.41
CA GLU A 579 39.62 -5.85 4.59
C GLU A 579 40.45 -5.97 3.29
N ASN A 580 41.71 -5.54 3.37
CA ASN A 580 42.75 -5.74 2.37
C ASN A 580 42.36 -5.23 0.96
N ASP A 581 41.79 -4.04 0.83
CA ASP A 581 41.41 -3.44 -0.46
C ASP A 581 42.32 -2.24 -0.80
N GLU A 582 42.13 -1.68 -1.99
CA GLU A 582 42.84 -0.48 -2.45
C GLU A 582 41.99 0.77 -2.22
N CYS A 583 42.42 1.66 -1.31
CA CYS A 583 41.78 2.97 -1.15
C CYS A 583 42.18 3.89 -2.32
N TYR A 584 41.27 4.09 -3.27
CA TYR A 584 41.50 4.91 -4.46
C TYR A 584 41.42 6.41 -4.16
N TYR A 585 42.29 7.17 -4.85
CA TYR A 585 42.19 8.62 -4.95
C TYR A 585 41.92 9.03 -6.39
N LEU A 586 40.83 9.78 -6.56
CA LEU A 586 40.42 10.30 -7.85
C LEU A 586 40.62 11.82 -7.90
N LYS A 587 41.02 12.31 -9.06
CA LYS A 587 41.03 13.74 -9.40
C LYS A 587 39.80 14.10 -10.22
N GLU A 588 39.61 15.40 -10.43
CA GLU A 588 38.54 15.92 -11.32
C GLU A 588 37.14 15.45 -10.90
N LEU A 589 36.93 15.27 -9.58
CA LEU A 589 35.64 14.87 -9.03
C LEU A 589 34.55 15.87 -9.40
N ASN A 590 33.40 15.37 -9.84
CA ASN A 590 32.25 16.21 -10.16
C ASN A 590 31.72 16.86 -8.86
N PRO A 591 31.54 18.19 -8.79
CA PRO A 591 30.98 18.82 -7.58
C PRO A 591 29.51 18.45 -7.31
N ALA A 592 28.79 17.89 -8.28
CA ALA A 592 27.38 17.51 -8.14
C ALA A 592 27.16 16.12 -7.51
N LEU A 593 28.23 15.37 -7.21
CA LEU A 593 28.13 14.02 -6.68
C LEU A 593 27.31 13.96 -5.38
N LYS A 594 26.48 12.92 -5.29
CA LYS A 594 25.81 12.55 -4.05
C LYS A 594 26.60 11.42 -3.40
N VAL A 595 27.47 11.79 -2.47
CA VAL A 595 28.35 10.84 -1.76
C VAL A 595 27.53 9.90 -0.88
N LEU A 596 27.78 8.61 -1.03
CA LEU A 596 27.16 7.52 -0.27
C LEU A 596 28.10 6.99 0.80
N LEU A 597 29.38 6.79 0.43
CA LEU A 597 30.44 6.25 1.27
C LEU A 597 31.69 7.12 1.18
N SER A 598 32.37 7.30 2.30
CA SER A 598 33.68 7.94 2.36
C SER A 598 34.68 7.12 3.18
N ALA A 599 35.91 6.99 2.72
CA ALA A 599 37.01 6.42 3.51
C ALA A 599 37.41 7.38 4.64
N ASP A 600 37.59 6.85 5.85
CA ASP A 600 38.22 7.56 6.97
C ASP A 600 39.73 7.59 6.74
N MET A 601 40.22 8.76 6.32
CA MET A 601 41.62 8.95 5.94
C MET A 601 42.59 8.83 7.13
N ASN A 602 42.10 8.78 8.37
CA ASN A 602 42.95 8.48 9.53
C ASN A 602 43.29 7.00 9.64
N THR A 603 42.53 6.12 8.98
CA THR A 603 42.77 4.67 8.95
C THR A 603 43.62 4.21 7.77
N VAL A 604 43.82 5.07 6.76
CA VAL A 604 44.59 4.77 5.56
C VAL A 604 46.07 5.12 5.76
N ASP A 605 46.94 4.11 5.74
CA ASP A 605 48.40 4.20 5.76
C ASP A 605 48.98 4.35 4.35
N ASP A 606 49.54 5.52 4.04
CA ASP A 606 50.08 5.83 2.73
C ASP A 606 51.09 6.98 2.82
N GLU A 607 52.35 6.69 2.52
CA GLU A 607 53.45 7.66 2.53
C GLU A 607 53.21 8.82 1.53
N GLY A 608 52.49 8.56 0.44
CA GLY A 608 52.17 9.55 -0.61
C GLY A 608 50.92 10.39 -0.34
N LYS A 609 50.18 10.13 0.76
CA LYS A 609 48.91 10.81 1.07
C LYS A 609 49.03 12.33 1.15
N GLN A 610 50.21 12.83 1.56
CA GLN A 610 50.50 14.26 1.68
C GLN A 610 50.62 14.97 0.32
N ASP A 611 51.04 14.27 -0.74
CA ASP A 611 51.19 14.84 -2.08
C ASP A 611 49.83 14.96 -2.79
N PHE A 612 49.08 13.87 -2.79
CA PHE A 612 47.68 13.83 -3.22
C PHE A 612 46.97 12.71 -2.46
N PRO A 613 45.80 12.90 -1.86
CA PRO A 613 44.94 14.08 -1.93
C PRO A 613 45.42 15.29 -1.10
N GLY A 614 46.47 15.13 -0.29
CA GLY A 614 46.92 16.16 0.64
C GLY A 614 45.80 16.56 1.61
N ASN A 615 45.70 17.85 1.93
CA ASN A 615 44.65 18.37 2.81
C ASN A 615 43.37 18.78 2.06
N LEU A 616 43.24 18.50 0.76
CA LEU A 616 42.11 18.96 -0.05
C LEU A 616 40.76 18.40 0.44
N PHE A 617 40.78 17.17 0.95
CA PHE A 617 39.59 16.44 1.41
C PHE A 617 39.57 16.24 2.94
N GLY A 618 40.55 16.79 3.66
CA GLY A 618 40.67 16.64 5.10
C GLY A 618 40.79 15.17 5.51
N GLU A 619 39.95 14.73 6.44
CA GLU A 619 39.96 13.39 7.03
C GLU A 619 39.04 12.40 6.32
N SER A 620 38.43 12.78 5.19
CA SER A 620 37.41 11.96 4.52
C SER A 620 37.57 12.00 3.01
N PHE A 621 37.58 10.85 2.33
CA PHE A 621 37.68 10.80 0.88
C PHE A 621 36.49 10.03 0.27
N PRO A 622 35.73 10.58 -0.69
CA PRO A 622 34.60 9.88 -1.30
C PRO A 622 35.02 8.61 -2.03
N ILE A 623 34.32 7.51 -1.78
CA ILE A 623 34.61 6.20 -2.40
C ILE A 623 33.38 5.51 -3.02
N ALA A 624 32.16 6.00 -2.76
CA ALA A 624 30.99 5.62 -3.54
C ALA A 624 29.99 6.77 -3.64
N TRP A 625 29.32 6.89 -4.78
CA TRP A 625 28.39 7.98 -5.06
C TRP A 625 27.40 7.62 -6.16
N TYR A 626 26.39 8.47 -6.29
CA TYR A 626 25.54 8.54 -7.46
C TYR A 626 25.41 9.96 -8.01
N GLN A 627 24.98 10.08 -9.26
CA GLN A 627 24.61 11.34 -9.90
C GLN A 627 23.61 11.11 -11.06
N GLU A 628 22.91 12.17 -11.43
CA GLU A 628 22.26 12.27 -12.74
C GLU A 628 23.18 13.07 -13.66
N PHE A 629 23.61 12.46 -14.76
CA PHE A 629 24.59 13.04 -15.67
C PHE A 629 24.14 12.91 -17.11
N ASP A 630 24.11 14.05 -17.82
CA ASP A 630 23.83 14.14 -19.25
C ASP A 630 22.58 13.36 -19.68
N GLY A 631 21.52 13.35 -18.85
CA GLY A 631 20.25 12.67 -19.10
C GLY A 631 20.09 11.31 -18.41
N GLY A 632 21.18 10.63 -18.06
CA GLY A 632 21.16 9.29 -17.47
C GLY A 632 21.44 9.27 -15.97
N ARG A 633 21.23 8.10 -15.35
CA ARG A 633 21.56 7.83 -13.95
C ARG A 633 22.85 7.04 -13.82
N GLN A 634 23.69 7.45 -12.88
CA GLN A 634 24.98 6.84 -12.65
C GLN A 634 25.24 6.52 -11.19
N TRP A 635 25.74 5.31 -10.92
CA TRP A 635 26.24 4.88 -9.61
C TRP A 635 27.67 4.32 -9.73
N TYR A 636 28.53 4.61 -8.75
CA TYR A 636 29.92 4.13 -8.72
C TYR A 636 30.37 3.79 -7.30
N THR A 637 31.20 2.76 -7.22
CA THR A 637 31.99 2.40 -6.03
C THR A 637 33.45 2.14 -6.43
N THR A 638 34.41 2.67 -5.67
CA THR A 638 35.84 2.39 -5.87
C THR A 638 36.26 1.05 -5.29
N LEU A 639 35.44 0.46 -4.41
CA LEU A 639 35.72 -0.81 -3.75
C LEU A 639 35.63 -1.97 -4.74
N GLY A 640 36.27 -3.09 -4.41
CA GLY A 640 36.13 -4.33 -5.17
C GLY A 640 37.41 -4.82 -5.85
N HIS A 641 38.60 -4.47 -5.37
CA HIS A 641 39.86 -4.99 -5.92
C HIS A 641 39.95 -6.51 -5.79
N ARG A 642 39.50 -7.05 -4.65
CA ARG A 642 39.75 -8.46 -4.31
C ARG A 642 38.69 -9.39 -4.91
N PRO A 643 39.12 -10.54 -5.49
CA PRO A 643 38.22 -11.63 -5.86
C PRO A 643 37.23 -12.03 -4.77
N GLU A 644 37.67 -12.12 -3.50
CA GLU A 644 36.82 -12.61 -2.42
C GLU A 644 35.69 -11.66 -2.04
N GLN A 645 35.83 -10.34 -2.30
CA GLN A 645 34.78 -9.36 -1.99
C GLN A 645 33.50 -9.64 -2.77
N TYR A 646 33.60 -10.15 -3.99
CA TYR A 646 32.44 -10.53 -4.81
C TYR A 646 31.68 -11.75 -4.27
N SER A 647 32.16 -12.38 -3.20
CA SER A 647 31.44 -13.41 -2.43
C SER A 647 30.97 -12.93 -1.05
N ASP A 648 31.36 -11.72 -0.63
CA ASP A 648 30.89 -11.10 0.60
C ASP A 648 29.44 -10.60 0.40
N PRO A 649 28.46 -11.12 1.16
CA PRO A 649 27.07 -10.68 1.03
C PRO A 649 26.89 -9.17 1.25
N VAL A 650 27.70 -8.53 2.08
CA VAL A 650 27.57 -7.08 2.34
C VAL A 650 27.94 -6.26 1.10
N PHE A 651 29.04 -6.62 0.42
CA PHE A 651 29.50 -5.96 -0.80
C PHE A 651 28.62 -6.29 -2.01
N VAL A 652 28.17 -7.54 -2.14
CA VAL A 652 27.24 -7.96 -3.20
C VAL A 652 25.90 -7.22 -3.10
N GLU A 653 25.36 -7.06 -1.90
CA GLU A 653 24.14 -6.28 -1.66
C GLU A 653 24.35 -4.77 -1.96
N HIS A 654 25.54 -4.24 -1.68
CA HIS A 654 25.91 -2.87 -2.07
C HIS A 654 25.88 -2.68 -3.60
N ILE A 655 26.39 -3.64 -4.37
CA ILE A 655 26.31 -3.63 -5.84
C ILE A 655 24.86 -3.73 -6.30
N LEU A 656 24.07 -4.66 -5.73
CA LEU A 656 22.67 -4.86 -6.08
C LEU A 656 21.86 -3.57 -5.90
N GLY A 657 22.00 -2.88 -4.76
CA GLY A 657 21.32 -1.62 -4.51
C GLY A 657 21.75 -0.50 -5.47
N GLY A 658 22.99 -0.54 -5.98
CA GLY A 658 23.46 0.36 -7.04
C GLY A 658 22.75 0.10 -8.37
N ILE A 659 22.65 -1.18 -8.76
CA ILE A 659 21.93 -1.62 -9.96
C ILE A 659 20.44 -1.25 -9.87
N GLN A 660 19.79 -1.55 -8.73
CA GLN A 660 18.39 -1.21 -8.46
C GLN A 660 18.11 0.29 -8.64
N TRP A 661 18.94 1.15 -8.04
CA TRP A 661 18.73 2.60 -8.13
C TRP A 661 18.85 3.13 -9.56
N VAL A 662 19.82 2.60 -10.31
CA VAL A 662 20.03 2.98 -11.70
C VAL A 662 18.86 2.50 -12.56
N VAL A 663 18.51 1.21 -12.51
CA VAL A 663 17.46 0.60 -13.35
C VAL A 663 16.08 1.19 -13.07
N ASN A 664 15.69 1.34 -11.80
CA ASN A 664 14.33 1.79 -11.43
C ASN A 664 14.14 3.31 -11.56
N GLY A 665 15.20 4.04 -11.86
CA GLY A 665 15.13 5.43 -12.26
C GLY A 665 14.99 5.66 -13.76
N VAL A 666 15.23 4.64 -14.58
CA VAL A 666 15.00 4.69 -16.03
C VAL A 666 13.51 4.47 -16.27
N ASN A 667 12.81 5.44 -16.86
CA ASN A 667 11.36 5.50 -17.16
C ASN A 667 10.43 6.25 -16.16
N GLN A 668 10.93 7.22 -15.39
CA GLN A 668 10.05 8.26 -14.80
C GLN A 668 9.93 9.50 -15.68
#